data_AF-A0A7W6HTA5-F1
#
_entry.id   AF-A0A7W6HTA5-F1
#
_cell.length_a   1.000
_cell.length_b   1.000
_cell.length_c   1.000
_cell.angle_alpha   90.00
_cell.angle_beta   90.00
_cell.angle_gamma   90.00
#
_symmetry.space_group_name_H-M   'P 1'
#
loop_
_entity.id
_entity.type
_entity.pdbx_description
1 polymer ?
#
loop_
_entity_poly.entity_id
_entity_poly.type
_entity_poly.pdbx_seq_one_letter_code
_entity_poly.pdbx_strand_id
1 'polypeptide(L)'
;MRKILFLLVGLLAYCQAESQNREIEFEKSTLQDALNKATAAGKMAFVDCYTEYCGPCKTMAALVFTLDSVADFFNSNFVNVKLDMLSEDGKQYADKYKIGAYPSFLLLNGKGELLYKFVGGKSADVFMAEIRKGMKPDNRVKSMDDTYATGKYSNDFLREYVQLKLQLLEKGESLRLGKEYFDKISPEERLQPENWFLFADRTLGGINSTNMRYLLEHWQDFVRVQGEEKVYERITAFYRDMTEWVLQGWYFRDFERNPEDFVYYRQRISAIPLPCQNDYLVMMDVAKAVTLNDSLTVRGLLEDHVADFSNENQQIMFGGMGWFPSYNGVYHEQLLEIARKVVQGGSTSNLANYLKTLLNPDEAYVGEKYDVQNLKDKIGSTMIVPFFHPAKPLFWYSYEKQPGERAYYAYDPKEGKREVYNYRIIDSLVREILPGEEERIYYNPEFDDNGLVAKLEVGGKIFVYDAKNKALIPSERKKYPSIRPYGVSPDLRYELIVKEYNLWLEDKEQKKQVQLTFDGDKDYEFETANTEWLSDDGTFYLTREDKRNIRTFPLVYSLREPAPTVSEYKYELPGDTAVLKQELFIGNVKTGMFKKVDVVKWRGQLLEVLKVADVQDRVFFIRKKGTRNEFELCSVDAKTGEVKVILHEVSKPYLNEELFSCRVLNGGKDILLWSDRSGWGHYYHYDGNGKLLNVVTSGEWTAGRIMKIDTVKKQIYLYGFGKEKGRNPNYTYLYRVGFNGKRLTLLTPENATHSTFVHLGGGLIVDNFSRVDTVPQISVRDINGRLLTILEKADVSHLLAYGWKYPEQFTVKAADGKTDLYGIMWKPYDFDPSKKYPIVSQVYPGPQTETVWTDFTVLDRYNNTALAQRGIIVVCFGHRGGSPFRDKAYATYGYGNLRDYALADDKAGLEQLGRKYSFIDTNRVGIFGHSGGGMMAFAAICTYPDFYKVAVASSGNHDNRIYNRTWGETYQGIGDDYKFTVKTNQKLAKYLKGRLLLVTGEVDNNVHPANTYRVVNELILQGKDFDLLILPNQGHAFDGPYKSYFEKKKRDYFTKYLLAE
;
A
#
# COMPACT_ATOMS: atom_id res chain seq x y z
N MET A 1 46.60 1.43 10.73
CA MET A 1 46.60 1.85 9.31
C MET A 1 45.33 2.62 8.93
N ARG A 2 45.08 3.75 9.61
CA ARG A 2 43.91 4.64 9.36
C ARG A 2 44.29 6.13 9.43
N LYS A 3 45.58 6.43 9.21
CA LYS A 3 46.16 7.79 9.18
C LYS A 3 46.91 8.13 7.88
N ILE A 4 46.87 7.26 6.86
CA ILE A 4 47.61 7.46 5.59
C ILE A 4 46.70 7.66 4.37
N LEU A 5 45.37 7.45 4.50
CA LEU A 5 44.44 7.66 3.37
C LEU A 5 43.73 9.04 3.37
N PHE A 6 43.96 9.87 4.39
CA PHE A 6 43.54 11.29 4.37
C PHE A 6 44.60 12.23 3.77
N LEU A 7 45.78 11.70 3.42
CA LEU A 7 46.92 12.47 2.92
C LEU A 7 47.10 12.41 1.39
N LEU A 8 46.31 11.62 0.68
CA LEU A 8 46.44 11.44 -0.78
C LEU A 8 45.33 12.12 -1.61
N VAL A 9 44.24 12.57 -0.98
CA VAL A 9 43.23 13.44 -1.65
C VAL A 9 43.55 14.94 -1.45
N GLY A 10 44.39 15.27 -0.45
CA GLY A 10 44.91 16.63 -0.24
C GLY A 10 46.12 17.00 -1.11
N LEU A 11 46.64 16.08 -1.93
CA LEU A 11 47.88 16.26 -2.70
C LEU A 11 47.69 16.25 -4.23
N LEU A 12 46.43 16.16 -4.71
CA LEU A 12 46.09 16.33 -6.13
C LEU A 12 45.45 17.70 -6.45
N ALA A 13 45.34 18.59 -5.46
CA ALA A 13 45.00 20.01 -5.67
C ALA A 13 46.23 20.93 -5.46
N TYR A 14 47.44 20.39 -5.58
CA TYR A 14 48.69 21.14 -5.55
C TYR A 14 49.44 20.95 -6.87
N CYS A 15 48.81 21.37 -7.96
CA CYS A 15 49.50 21.77 -9.18
C CYS A 15 48.71 22.94 -9.80
N GLN A 16 49.34 24.12 -9.71
CA GLN A 16 48.96 25.39 -10.34
C GLN A 16 47.69 26.08 -9.82
N ALA A 17 47.72 26.50 -8.56
CA ALA A 17 47.20 27.82 -8.23
C ALA A 17 48.32 28.84 -8.51
N GLU A 18 48.43 29.30 -9.77
CA GLU A 18 49.02 30.61 -10.00
C GLU A 18 48.15 31.62 -9.25
N SER A 19 48.75 32.48 -8.45
CA SER A 19 48.02 33.57 -7.81
C SER A 19 47.45 34.47 -8.92
N GLN A 20 46.14 34.45 -9.13
CA GLN A 20 45.48 35.45 -9.96
C GLN A 20 45.67 36.81 -9.30
N ASN A 21 46.52 37.64 -9.91
CA ASN A 21 46.88 38.96 -9.38
C ASN A 21 46.41 40.10 -10.30
N ARG A 22 45.69 39.78 -11.39
CA ARG A 22 45.27 40.77 -12.38
C ARG A 22 43.74 40.84 -12.46
N GLU A 23 43.23 42.06 -12.56
CA GLU A 23 41.81 42.34 -12.74
C GLU A 23 41.59 43.23 -13.96
N ILE A 24 40.36 43.25 -14.50
CA ILE A 24 39.99 44.23 -15.53
C ILE A 24 40.18 45.64 -14.96
N GLU A 25 40.99 46.44 -15.63
CA GLU A 25 41.27 47.81 -15.27
C GLU A 25 40.16 48.72 -15.80
N PHE A 26 39.24 49.09 -14.92
CA PHE A 26 38.15 50.01 -15.23
C PHE A 26 38.59 51.47 -15.07
N GLU A 27 38.30 52.27 -16.10
CA GLU A 27 38.48 53.71 -16.10
C GLU A 27 37.65 54.38 -14.99
N LYS A 28 38.26 55.34 -14.28
CA LYS A 28 37.60 56.13 -13.22
C LYS A 28 36.98 57.44 -13.73
N SER A 29 37.02 57.67 -15.05
CA SER A 29 36.48 58.87 -15.72
C SER A 29 35.04 58.65 -16.22
N THR A 30 34.43 59.67 -16.82
CA THR A 30 33.08 59.55 -17.41
C THR A 30 33.08 58.59 -18.61
N LEU A 31 31.91 58.05 -18.98
CA LEU A 31 31.80 57.23 -20.20
C LEU A 31 32.23 58.02 -21.45
N GLN A 32 31.95 59.33 -21.50
CA GLN A 32 32.36 60.17 -22.62
C GLN A 32 33.90 60.28 -22.74
N ASP A 33 34.61 60.37 -21.61
CA ASP A 33 36.08 60.39 -21.61
C ASP A 33 36.66 59.05 -22.07
N ALA A 34 36.05 57.94 -21.65
CA ALA A 34 36.45 56.61 -22.08
C ALA A 34 36.22 56.40 -23.59
N LEU A 35 35.15 56.94 -24.16
CA LEU A 35 34.89 56.93 -25.61
C LEU A 35 35.92 57.77 -26.39
N ASN A 36 36.30 58.93 -25.86
CA ASN A 36 37.36 59.77 -26.44
C ASN A 36 38.71 59.02 -26.43
N LYS A 37 39.05 58.35 -25.32
CA LYS A 37 40.24 57.48 -25.22
C LYS A 37 40.18 56.29 -26.18
N ALA A 38 39.02 55.65 -26.30
CA ALA A 38 38.80 54.54 -27.23
C ALA A 38 39.03 54.99 -28.68
N THR A 39 38.53 56.18 -29.06
CA THR A 39 38.80 56.80 -30.37
C THR A 39 40.29 57.05 -30.59
N ALA A 40 40.98 57.66 -29.63
CA ALA A 40 42.40 57.95 -29.74
C ALA A 40 43.27 56.68 -29.83
N ALA A 41 42.87 55.62 -29.13
CA ALA A 41 43.57 54.34 -29.10
C ALA A 41 43.19 53.38 -30.25
N GLY A 42 42.18 53.74 -31.08
CA GLY A 42 41.63 52.84 -32.10
C GLY A 42 41.01 51.56 -31.52
N LYS A 43 40.55 51.59 -30.26
CA LYS A 43 39.95 50.45 -29.54
C LYS A 43 38.43 50.63 -29.40
N MET A 44 37.75 49.55 -29.05
CA MET A 44 36.34 49.59 -28.59
C MET A 44 36.30 49.95 -27.11
N ALA A 45 35.19 50.50 -26.63
CA ALA A 45 34.92 50.64 -25.20
C ALA A 45 34.05 49.47 -24.71
N PHE A 46 34.48 48.80 -23.65
CA PHE A 46 33.68 47.82 -22.93
C PHE A 46 33.01 48.49 -21.73
N VAL A 47 31.71 48.29 -21.55
CA VAL A 47 30.96 48.87 -20.42
C VAL A 47 30.27 47.78 -19.60
N ASP A 48 30.64 47.66 -18.33
CA ASP A 48 29.92 46.88 -17.31
C ASP A 48 28.82 47.73 -16.67
N CYS A 49 27.57 47.43 -17.02
CA CYS A 49 26.38 48.11 -16.53
C CYS A 49 25.84 47.36 -15.30
N TYR A 50 25.99 47.95 -14.11
CA TYR A 50 25.65 47.29 -12.85
C TYR A 50 24.76 48.16 -11.94
N THR A 51 24.31 47.58 -10.82
CA THR A 51 23.73 48.29 -9.67
C THR A 51 24.29 47.72 -8.37
N GLU A 52 24.32 48.49 -7.28
CA GLU A 52 24.91 48.04 -6.00
C GLU A 52 24.21 46.85 -5.35
N TYR A 53 22.90 46.69 -5.54
CA TYR A 53 22.12 45.57 -4.99
C TYR A 53 22.14 44.32 -5.87
N CYS A 54 22.76 44.38 -7.06
CA CYS A 54 22.80 43.28 -8.00
C CYS A 54 23.78 42.17 -7.54
N GLY A 55 23.22 41.07 -7.03
CA GLY A 55 24.00 39.88 -6.65
C GLY A 55 24.86 39.30 -7.78
N PRO A 56 24.31 39.02 -8.98
CA PRO A 56 25.09 38.50 -10.11
C PRO A 56 26.22 39.45 -10.57
N CYS A 57 26.04 40.77 -10.46
CA CYS A 57 27.08 41.75 -10.78
C CYS A 57 28.29 41.61 -9.84
N LYS A 58 28.04 41.39 -8.54
CA LYS A 58 29.08 41.10 -7.55
C LYS A 58 29.80 39.79 -7.86
N THR A 59 29.06 38.77 -8.30
CA THR A 59 29.63 37.48 -8.72
C THR A 59 30.57 37.65 -9.92
N MET A 60 30.18 38.42 -10.94
CA MET A 60 31.05 38.68 -12.11
C MET A 60 32.35 39.39 -11.71
N ALA A 61 32.24 40.44 -10.89
CA ALA A 61 33.39 41.18 -10.41
C ALA A 61 34.35 40.30 -9.58
N ALA A 62 33.81 39.40 -8.75
CA ALA A 62 34.62 38.57 -7.86
C ALA A 62 35.23 37.33 -8.54
N LEU A 63 34.51 36.72 -9.49
CA LEU A 63 34.85 35.38 -10.01
C LEU A 63 35.23 35.35 -11.51
N VAL A 64 34.97 36.43 -12.26
CA VAL A 64 35.21 36.46 -13.71
C VAL A 64 36.19 37.57 -14.09
N PHE A 65 36.00 38.78 -13.59
CA PHE A 65 36.87 39.92 -13.94
C PHE A 65 38.25 39.88 -13.30
N THR A 66 38.44 39.00 -12.31
CA THR A 66 39.68 38.74 -11.59
C THR A 66 40.47 37.55 -12.16
N LEU A 67 39.94 36.87 -13.18
CA LEU A 67 40.68 35.80 -13.86
C LEU A 67 41.72 36.43 -14.79
N ASP A 68 43.00 36.11 -14.58
CA ASP A 68 44.13 36.61 -15.37
C ASP A 68 43.90 36.58 -16.89
N SER A 69 43.38 35.47 -17.42
CA SER A 69 43.09 35.32 -18.86
C SER A 69 41.99 36.26 -19.39
N VAL A 70 41.06 36.67 -18.53
CA VAL A 70 40.01 37.64 -18.85
C VAL A 70 40.58 39.05 -18.71
N ALA A 71 41.21 39.36 -17.58
CA ALA A 71 41.82 40.66 -17.32
C ALA A 71 42.82 41.08 -18.42
N ASP A 72 43.76 40.20 -18.78
CA ASP A 72 44.76 40.47 -19.83
C ASP A 72 44.11 40.78 -21.18
N PHE A 73 43.09 39.98 -21.54
CA PHE A 73 42.38 40.16 -22.80
C PHE A 73 41.66 41.52 -22.82
N PHE A 74 40.95 41.85 -21.75
CA PHE A 74 40.17 43.08 -21.70
C PHE A 74 41.04 44.33 -21.68
N ASN A 75 42.06 44.37 -20.84
CA ASN A 75 42.98 45.50 -20.73
C ASN A 75 43.77 45.72 -22.04
N SER A 76 44.05 44.65 -22.78
CA SER A 76 44.73 44.74 -24.08
C SER A 76 43.80 45.23 -25.20
N ASN A 77 42.53 44.83 -25.22
CA ASN A 77 41.65 45.01 -26.38
C ASN A 77 40.62 46.13 -26.24
N PHE A 78 40.31 46.58 -25.02
CA PHE A 78 39.26 47.57 -24.77
C PHE A 78 39.74 48.74 -23.92
N VAL A 79 38.97 49.82 -23.96
CA VAL A 79 38.90 50.78 -22.85
C VAL A 79 37.72 50.35 -21.98
N ASN A 80 38.00 49.88 -20.75
CA ASN A 80 36.97 49.29 -19.88
C ASN A 80 36.35 50.36 -18.99
N VAL A 81 35.02 50.36 -18.89
CA VAL A 81 34.23 51.28 -18.07
C VAL A 81 33.28 50.47 -17.22
N LYS A 82 33.13 50.87 -15.97
CA LYS A 82 32.14 50.30 -15.07
C LYS A 82 31.18 51.42 -14.64
N LEU A 83 29.90 51.22 -14.88
CA LEU A 83 28.90 52.28 -14.74
C LEU A 83 27.70 51.79 -13.93
N ASP A 84 27.47 52.44 -12.79
CA ASP A 84 26.25 52.23 -12.01
C ASP A 84 25.09 52.91 -12.74
N MET A 85 24.14 52.11 -13.21
CA MET A 85 23.02 52.61 -14.00
C MET A 85 21.97 53.37 -13.20
N LEU A 86 22.07 53.38 -11.86
CA LEU A 86 21.25 54.22 -11.00
C LEU A 86 21.91 55.55 -10.61
N SER A 87 23.19 55.73 -10.94
CA SER A 87 23.87 57.01 -10.78
C SER A 87 23.29 58.09 -11.71
N GLU A 88 23.53 59.36 -11.40
CA GLU A 88 23.06 60.50 -12.19
C GLU A 88 23.60 60.44 -13.63
N ASP A 89 24.87 60.03 -13.81
CA ASP A 89 25.49 59.82 -15.12
C ASP A 89 25.02 58.52 -15.80
N GLY A 90 24.72 57.46 -15.04
CA GLY A 90 24.27 56.17 -15.59
C GLY A 90 22.87 56.19 -16.19
N LYS A 91 21.92 56.94 -15.60
CA LYS A 91 20.51 56.97 -16.02
C LYS A 91 20.32 57.37 -17.48
N GLN A 92 21.08 58.36 -17.97
CA GLN A 92 21.01 58.78 -19.38
C GLN A 92 21.43 57.68 -20.36
N TYR A 93 22.32 56.78 -19.95
CA TYR A 93 22.78 55.67 -20.79
C TYR A 93 21.90 54.42 -20.66
N ALA A 94 21.22 54.23 -19.53
CA ALA A 94 20.26 53.16 -19.33
C ALA A 94 19.15 53.23 -20.40
N ASP A 95 18.58 54.41 -20.63
CA ASP A 95 17.54 54.64 -21.64
C ASP A 95 18.09 54.63 -23.08
N LYS A 96 19.31 55.17 -23.27
CA LYS A 96 19.96 55.22 -24.60
C LYS A 96 20.26 53.82 -25.13
N TYR A 97 20.83 52.95 -24.30
CA TYR A 97 21.24 51.59 -24.71
C TYR A 97 20.22 50.50 -24.34
N LYS A 98 19.03 50.89 -23.87
CA LYS A 98 17.91 49.99 -23.53
C LYS A 98 18.35 48.90 -22.55
N ILE A 99 18.86 49.31 -21.39
CA ILE A 99 19.34 48.39 -20.34
C ILE A 99 18.15 47.89 -19.54
N GLY A 100 17.77 46.63 -19.76
CA GLY A 100 16.59 46.01 -19.14
C GLY A 100 16.86 45.14 -17.92
N ALA A 101 18.12 44.74 -17.67
CA ALA A 101 18.51 43.91 -16.53
C ALA A 101 20.02 44.06 -16.22
N TYR A 102 20.43 43.61 -15.04
CA TYR A 102 21.80 43.74 -14.53
C TYR A 102 22.42 42.38 -14.16
N PRO A 103 23.71 42.13 -14.44
CA PRO A 103 24.59 42.99 -15.21
C PRO A 103 24.22 42.97 -16.71
N SER A 104 24.40 44.10 -17.38
CA SER A 104 24.40 44.20 -18.85
C SER A 104 25.79 44.62 -19.32
N PHE A 105 26.21 44.15 -20.49
CA PHE A 105 27.54 44.40 -21.02
C PHE A 105 27.44 45.01 -22.41
N LEU A 106 28.13 46.14 -22.63
CA LEU A 106 28.11 46.87 -23.89
C LEU A 106 29.50 46.88 -24.52
N LEU A 107 29.56 46.71 -25.83
CA LEU A 107 30.70 47.07 -26.66
C LEU A 107 30.32 48.28 -27.50
N LEU A 108 31.04 49.39 -27.34
CA LEU A 108 30.81 50.63 -28.05
C LEU A 108 32.00 50.97 -28.95
N ASN A 109 31.76 51.64 -30.08
CA ASN A 109 32.86 52.27 -30.81
C ASN A 109 33.24 53.62 -30.19
N GLY A 110 34.32 54.25 -30.66
CA GLY A 110 34.78 55.54 -30.15
C GLY A 110 33.78 56.70 -30.25
N LYS A 111 32.72 56.58 -31.06
CA LYS A 111 31.62 57.56 -31.16
C LYS A 111 30.47 57.30 -30.17
N GLY A 112 30.56 56.22 -29.37
CA GLY A 112 29.48 55.80 -28.48
C GLY A 112 28.31 55.13 -29.19
N GLU A 113 28.53 54.58 -30.39
CA GLU A 113 27.54 53.74 -31.07
C GLU A 113 27.64 52.31 -30.53
N LEU A 114 26.49 51.69 -30.26
CA LEU A 114 26.42 50.32 -29.75
C LEU A 114 26.82 49.32 -30.84
N LEU A 115 27.86 48.55 -30.60
CA LEU A 115 28.33 47.48 -31.49
C LEU A 115 27.76 46.12 -31.09
N TYR A 116 27.65 45.86 -29.78
CA TYR A 116 27.12 44.60 -29.26
C TYR A 116 26.65 44.78 -27.81
N LYS A 117 25.60 44.04 -27.44
CA LYS A 117 25.08 43.97 -26.08
C LYS A 117 24.78 42.53 -25.71
N PHE A 118 25.01 42.15 -24.45
CA PHE A 118 24.52 40.90 -23.87
C PHE A 118 24.29 41.06 -22.37
N VAL A 119 23.49 40.16 -21.78
CA VAL A 119 22.94 40.34 -20.42
C VAL A 119 23.12 39.09 -19.54
N GLY A 120 23.23 39.32 -18.23
CA GLY A 120 23.24 38.31 -17.17
C GLY A 120 24.64 37.87 -16.76
N GLY A 121 24.77 37.44 -15.50
CA GLY A 121 26.00 36.80 -15.00
C GLY A 121 26.28 35.49 -15.74
N LYS A 122 27.54 35.27 -16.12
CA LYS A 122 27.99 34.12 -16.92
C LYS A 122 29.28 33.56 -16.36
N SER A 123 29.54 32.27 -16.60
CA SER A 123 30.89 31.74 -16.39
C SER A 123 31.88 32.40 -17.35
N ALA A 124 33.17 32.37 -17.00
CA ALA A 124 34.22 33.04 -17.76
C ALA A 124 34.27 32.64 -19.24
N ASP A 125 34.16 31.35 -19.55
CA ASP A 125 34.19 30.86 -20.93
C ASP A 125 33.02 31.39 -21.77
N VAL A 126 31.82 31.40 -21.18
CA VAL A 126 30.61 31.90 -21.86
C VAL A 126 30.68 33.42 -22.00
N PHE A 127 31.16 34.12 -20.99
CA PHE A 127 31.39 35.57 -21.03
C PHE A 127 32.39 35.95 -22.13
N MET A 128 33.54 35.28 -22.19
CA MET A 128 34.57 35.50 -23.21
C MET A 128 34.08 35.15 -24.63
N ALA A 129 33.23 34.12 -24.76
CA ALA A 129 32.61 33.81 -26.04
C ALA A 129 31.70 34.93 -26.54
N GLU A 130 30.88 35.54 -25.67
CA GLU A 130 30.04 36.69 -26.03
C GLU A 130 30.85 37.92 -26.44
N ILE A 131 31.95 38.19 -25.73
CA ILE A 131 32.87 39.27 -26.07
C ILE A 131 33.48 39.08 -27.46
N ARG A 132 33.99 37.87 -27.74
CA ARG A 132 34.56 37.55 -29.06
C ARG A 132 33.51 37.62 -30.18
N LYS A 133 32.25 37.29 -29.91
CA LYS A 133 31.15 37.49 -30.87
C LYS A 133 30.93 38.97 -31.16
N GLY A 134 30.87 39.80 -30.12
CA GLY A 134 30.62 41.23 -30.26
C GLY A 134 31.75 42.01 -30.92
N MET A 135 32.99 41.53 -30.84
CA MET A 135 34.14 42.13 -31.55
C MET A 135 34.09 41.94 -33.07
N LYS A 136 33.25 41.05 -33.59
CA LYS A 136 33.10 40.86 -35.04
C LYS A 136 32.34 42.04 -35.66
N PRO A 137 32.87 42.71 -36.71
CA PRO A 137 32.20 43.86 -37.34
C PRO A 137 30.82 43.55 -37.91
N ASP A 138 30.59 42.29 -38.31
CA ASP A 138 29.38 41.73 -38.89
C ASP A 138 28.60 40.85 -37.89
N ASN A 139 28.69 41.16 -36.59
CA ASN A 139 28.00 40.38 -35.58
C ASN A 139 26.47 40.35 -35.82
N ARG A 140 25.85 39.25 -35.41
CA ARG A 140 24.42 38.98 -35.67
C ARG A 140 23.50 40.09 -35.15
N VAL A 141 23.82 40.70 -34.01
CA VAL A 141 22.99 41.80 -33.45
C VAL A 141 22.99 42.99 -34.38
N LYS A 142 24.17 43.47 -34.76
CA LYS A 142 24.32 44.60 -35.67
C LYS A 142 23.75 44.32 -37.05
N SER A 143 24.07 43.16 -37.64
CA SER A 143 23.57 42.77 -38.96
C SER A 143 22.04 42.73 -39.02
N MET A 144 21.39 42.24 -37.96
CA MET A 144 19.94 42.21 -37.89
C MET A 144 19.35 43.59 -37.58
N ASP A 145 19.96 44.40 -36.71
CA ASP A 145 19.53 45.78 -36.46
C ASP A 145 19.58 46.61 -37.76
N ASP A 146 20.67 46.52 -38.52
CA ASP A 146 20.86 47.20 -39.82
C ASP A 146 19.84 46.73 -40.85
N THR A 147 19.60 45.41 -40.94
CA THR A 147 18.61 44.83 -41.87
C THR A 147 17.19 45.29 -41.51
N TYR A 148 16.84 45.30 -40.23
CA TYR A 148 15.54 45.76 -39.75
C TYR A 148 15.34 47.26 -40.05
N ALA A 149 16.39 48.09 -39.88
CA ALA A 149 16.35 49.52 -40.17
C ALA A 149 16.07 49.84 -41.64
N THR A 150 16.31 48.93 -42.58
CA THR A 150 15.96 49.12 -44.00
C THR A 150 14.45 49.11 -44.28
N GLY A 151 13.64 48.56 -43.36
CA GLY A 151 12.22 48.31 -43.55
C GLY A 151 11.87 47.22 -44.56
N LYS A 152 12.86 46.49 -45.11
CA LYS A 152 12.68 45.43 -46.11
C LYS A 152 13.18 44.08 -45.58
N TYR A 153 12.27 43.28 -45.03
CA TYR A 153 12.60 41.98 -44.42
C TYR A 153 11.45 40.96 -44.56
N SER A 154 11.79 39.66 -44.51
CA SER A 154 10.82 38.56 -44.52
C SER A 154 10.22 38.30 -43.14
N ASN A 155 9.14 37.52 -43.08
CA ASN A 155 8.57 37.04 -41.82
C ASN A 155 9.55 36.15 -41.04
N ASP A 156 10.33 35.30 -41.73
CA ASP A 156 11.38 34.49 -41.09
C ASP A 156 12.44 35.36 -40.42
N PHE A 157 12.87 36.44 -41.08
CA PHE A 157 13.78 37.40 -40.47
C PHE A 157 13.18 38.03 -39.22
N LEU A 158 11.91 38.47 -39.28
CA LEU A 158 11.25 39.09 -38.15
C LEU A 158 11.11 38.12 -36.98
N ARG A 159 10.80 36.84 -37.23
CA ARG A 159 10.79 35.77 -36.21
C ARG A 159 12.11 35.69 -35.46
N GLU A 160 13.21 35.53 -36.20
CA GLU A 160 14.54 35.43 -35.62
C GLU A 160 14.94 36.71 -34.87
N TYR A 161 14.50 37.86 -35.37
CA TYR A 161 14.80 39.15 -34.76
C TYR A 161 14.08 39.32 -33.42
N VAL A 162 12.82 38.89 -33.30
CA VAL A 162 12.12 38.86 -32.00
C VAL A 162 12.86 37.96 -31.01
N GLN A 163 13.25 36.75 -31.43
CA GLN A 163 13.99 35.83 -30.57
C GLN A 163 15.33 36.42 -30.11
N LEU A 164 16.02 37.15 -30.98
CA LEU A 164 17.23 37.87 -30.62
C LEU A 164 16.95 38.93 -29.54
N LYS A 165 15.91 39.76 -29.69
CA LYS A 165 15.57 40.79 -28.69
C LYS A 165 15.17 40.20 -27.34
N LEU A 166 14.52 39.04 -27.33
CA LEU A 166 14.26 38.28 -26.10
C LEU A 166 15.55 37.79 -25.44
N GLN A 167 16.50 37.25 -26.21
CA GLN A 167 17.81 36.82 -25.69
C GLN A 167 18.60 37.99 -25.10
N LEU A 168 18.40 39.20 -25.63
CA LEU A 168 19.00 40.44 -25.14
C LEU A 168 18.24 41.07 -23.96
N LEU A 169 17.13 40.46 -23.52
CA LEU A 169 16.24 40.97 -22.46
C LEU A 169 15.73 42.40 -22.71
N GLU A 170 15.55 42.77 -23.99
CA GLU A 170 14.97 44.05 -24.38
C GLU A 170 13.44 43.98 -24.33
N LYS A 171 12.88 44.01 -23.11
CA LYS A 171 11.44 43.76 -22.85
C LYS A 171 10.51 44.59 -23.75
N GLY A 172 10.76 45.90 -23.87
CA GLY A 172 9.91 46.80 -24.66
C GLY A 172 9.93 46.49 -26.16
N GLU A 173 11.11 46.29 -26.74
CA GLU A 173 11.25 45.94 -28.16
C GLU A 173 10.75 44.53 -28.46
N SER A 174 10.98 43.58 -27.54
CA SER A 174 10.47 42.22 -27.67
C SER A 174 8.95 42.19 -27.74
N LEU A 175 8.26 42.96 -26.88
CA LEU A 175 6.80 43.09 -26.92
C LEU A 175 6.31 43.74 -28.22
N ARG A 176 6.95 44.83 -28.65
CA ARG A 176 6.57 45.56 -29.87
C ARG A 176 6.74 44.69 -31.12
N LEU A 177 7.91 44.09 -31.30
CA LEU A 177 8.26 43.24 -32.44
C LEU A 177 7.50 41.92 -32.40
N GLY A 178 7.34 41.33 -31.21
CA GLY A 178 6.56 40.10 -31.02
C GLY A 178 5.10 40.30 -31.43
N LYS A 179 4.50 41.45 -31.08
CA LYS A 179 3.17 41.83 -31.57
C LYS A 179 3.14 42.04 -33.09
N GLU A 180 4.11 42.78 -33.64
CA GLU A 180 4.21 42.99 -35.09
C GLU A 180 4.28 41.66 -35.85
N TYR A 181 5.08 40.71 -35.35
CA TYR A 181 5.22 39.40 -35.94
C TYR A 181 3.93 38.57 -35.81
N PHE A 182 3.33 38.53 -34.62
CA PHE A 182 2.07 37.82 -34.37
C PHE A 182 0.92 38.29 -35.26
N ASP A 183 0.85 39.60 -35.53
CA ASP A 183 -0.17 40.20 -36.40
C ASP A 183 0.06 39.91 -37.90
N LYS A 184 1.30 39.58 -38.30
CA LYS A 184 1.68 39.29 -39.70
C LYS A 184 1.50 37.84 -40.12
N ILE A 185 1.50 36.90 -39.18
CA ILE A 185 1.42 35.45 -39.46
C ILE A 185 -0.03 34.92 -39.34
N SER A 186 -0.38 33.96 -40.19
CA SER A 186 -1.70 33.33 -40.21
C SER A 186 -1.97 32.49 -38.95
N PRO A 187 -3.24 32.18 -38.63
CA PRO A 187 -3.58 31.23 -37.57
C PRO A 187 -2.84 29.88 -37.65
N GLU A 188 -2.69 29.33 -38.86
CA GLU A 188 -1.98 28.07 -39.10
C GLU A 188 -0.47 28.19 -38.86
N GLU A 189 0.12 29.34 -39.21
CA GLU A 189 1.53 29.64 -38.97
C GLU A 189 1.82 29.81 -37.47
N ARG A 190 0.88 30.40 -36.70
CA ARG A 190 1.01 30.55 -35.22
C ARG A 190 1.18 29.22 -34.50
N LEU A 191 0.61 28.14 -35.04
CA LEU A 191 0.65 26.80 -34.45
C LEU A 191 1.98 26.07 -34.69
N GLN A 192 2.81 26.53 -35.63
CA GLN A 192 4.02 25.82 -36.03
C GLN A 192 5.09 25.81 -34.92
N PRO A 193 5.87 24.71 -34.75
CA PRO A 193 6.90 24.58 -33.70
C PRO A 193 7.88 25.74 -33.59
N GLU A 194 8.31 26.30 -34.71
CA GLU A 194 9.22 27.45 -34.79
C GLU A 194 8.65 28.73 -34.14
N ASN A 195 7.32 28.85 -34.04
CA ASN A 195 6.63 30.00 -33.49
C ASN A 195 6.21 29.80 -32.02
N TRP A 196 6.50 28.65 -31.42
CA TRP A 196 6.15 28.36 -30.02
C TRP A 196 6.69 29.37 -29.01
N PHE A 197 7.83 30.01 -29.30
CA PHE A 197 8.44 31.02 -28.42
C PHE A 197 7.52 32.22 -28.14
N LEU A 198 6.57 32.54 -29.04
CA LEU A 198 5.57 33.59 -28.84
C LEU A 198 4.68 33.32 -27.63
N PHE A 199 4.50 32.04 -27.27
CA PHE A 199 3.64 31.59 -26.18
C PHE A 199 4.45 31.10 -24.99
N ALA A 200 5.57 30.42 -25.24
CA ALA A 200 6.43 29.84 -24.21
C ALA A 200 7.13 30.90 -23.36
N ASP A 201 7.56 32.00 -23.97
CA ASP A 201 8.29 33.06 -23.28
C ASP A 201 7.38 33.82 -22.29
N ARG A 202 7.89 34.15 -21.11
CA ARG A 202 7.11 34.85 -20.06
C ARG A 202 6.85 36.32 -20.39
N THR A 203 7.66 36.93 -21.24
CA THR A 203 7.46 38.31 -21.71
C THR A 203 6.34 38.36 -22.74
N LEU A 204 6.41 37.51 -23.77
CA LEU A 204 5.42 37.52 -24.86
C LEU A 204 4.11 36.81 -24.50
N GLY A 205 4.20 35.69 -23.78
CA GLY A 205 3.08 34.90 -23.27
C GLY A 205 2.72 35.20 -21.80
N GLY A 206 2.95 36.43 -21.34
CA GLY A 206 2.70 36.82 -19.94
C GLY A 206 1.22 36.95 -19.57
N ILE A 207 0.97 37.32 -18.31
CA ILE A 207 -0.36 37.65 -17.75
C ILE A 207 -1.07 38.68 -18.62
N ASN A 208 -2.32 38.39 -18.98
CA ASN A 208 -3.17 39.23 -19.84
C ASN A 208 -2.61 39.54 -21.25
N SER A 209 -1.57 38.83 -21.71
CA SER A 209 -1.05 38.99 -23.08
C SER A 209 -2.00 38.43 -24.15
N THR A 210 -2.00 39.05 -25.34
CA THR A 210 -2.74 38.55 -26.51
C THR A 210 -2.34 37.13 -26.87
N ASN A 211 -1.04 36.81 -26.79
CA ASN A 211 -0.52 35.49 -27.14
C ASN A 211 -1.02 34.43 -26.15
N MET A 212 -1.01 34.71 -24.85
CA MET A 212 -1.54 33.75 -23.88
C MET A 212 -3.05 33.54 -24.02
N ARG A 213 -3.83 34.60 -24.25
CA ARG A 213 -5.28 34.46 -24.54
C ARG A 213 -5.52 33.60 -25.77
N TYR A 214 -4.74 33.81 -26.83
CA TYR A 214 -4.82 33.00 -28.04
C TYR A 214 -4.46 31.52 -27.77
N LEU A 215 -3.42 31.24 -26.98
CA LEU A 215 -3.08 29.86 -26.58
C LEU A 215 -4.24 29.19 -25.82
N LEU A 216 -4.84 29.88 -24.85
CA LEU A 216 -5.95 29.33 -24.06
C LEU A 216 -7.23 29.11 -24.89
N GLU A 217 -7.46 29.94 -25.90
CA GLU A 217 -8.61 29.83 -26.81
C GLU A 217 -8.44 28.73 -27.86
N HIS A 218 -7.21 28.48 -28.30
CA HIS A 218 -6.88 27.53 -29.36
C HIS A 218 -6.07 26.32 -28.86
N TRP A 219 -6.17 25.98 -27.57
CA TRP A 219 -5.31 24.99 -26.92
C TRP A 219 -5.34 23.62 -27.60
N GLN A 220 -6.48 23.19 -28.15
CA GLN A 220 -6.64 21.91 -28.85
C GLN A 220 -5.77 21.84 -30.09
N ASP A 221 -5.66 22.95 -30.82
CA ASP A 221 -4.84 23.04 -32.01
C ASP A 221 -3.34 23.03 -31.66
N PHE A 222 -2.96 23.68 -30.56
CA PHE A 222 -1.60 23.60 -30.04
C PHE A 222 -1.24 22.19 -29.56
N VAL A 223 -2.12 21.50 -28.83
CA VAL A 223 -1.89 20.11 -28.40
C VAL A 223 -1.65 19.19 -29.59
N ARG A 224 -2.42 19.37 -30.67
CA ARG A 224 -2.29 18.57 -31.91
C ARG A 224 -0.92 18.74 -32.58
N VAL A 225 -0.31 19.93 -32.51
CA VAL A 225 0.94 20.24 -33.22
C VAL A 225 2.18 20.17 -32.32
N GLN A 226 2.08 20.63 -31.07
CA GLN A 226 3.20 20.75 -30.13
C GLN A 226 3.34 19.56 -29.16
N GLY A 227 2.27 18.76 -29.02
CA GLY A 227 2.17 17.70 -28.02
C GLY A 227 1.55 18.18 -26.71
N GLU A 228 0.81 17.26 -26.08
CA GLU A 228 0.03 17.52 -24.88
C GLU A 228 0.86 18.04 -23.71
N GLU A 229 1.93 17.31 -23.35
CA GLU A 229 2.79 17.60 -22.20
C GLU A 229 3.34 19.04 -22.24
N LYS A 230 3.91 19.43 -23.37
CA LYS A 230 4.53 20.74 -23.59
C LYS A 230 3.53 21.90 -23.46
N VAL A 231 2.31 21.71 -23.96
CA VAL A 231 1.26 22.74 -23.90
C VAL A 231 0.70 22.86 -22.49
N TYR A 232 0.41 21.73 -21.84
CA TYR A 232 -0.14 21.72 -20.49
C TYR A 232 0.87 22.22 -19.45
N GLU A 233 2.16 21.89 -19.58
CA GLU A 233 3.21 22.43 -18.72
C GLU A 233 3.23 23.97 -18.78
N ARG A 234 3.16 24.53 -19.99
CA ARG A 234 3.16 26.00 -20.17
C ARG A 234 1.93 26.68 -19.58
N ILE A 235 0.75 26.09 -19.80
CA ILE A 235 -0.54 26.61 -19.30
C ILE A 235 -0.60 26.52 -17.77
N THR A 236 -0.18 25.40 -17.19
CA THR A 236 -0.16 25.25 -15.73
C THR A 236 0.88 26.16 -15.08
N ALA A 237 2.06 26.34 -15.68
CA ALA A 237 3.05 27.31 -15.21
C ALA A 237 2.51 28.76 -15.23
N PHE A 238 1.73 29.11 -16.26
CA PHE A 238 1.06 30.41 -16.33
C PHE A 238 0.09 30.64 -15.16
N TYR A 239 -0.75 29.66 -14.84
CA TYR A 239 -1.70 29.80 -13.73
C TYR A 239 -0.99 29.89 -12.38
N ARG A 240 0.09 29.13 -12.18
CA ARG A 240 0.95 29.26 -10.99
C ARG A 240 1.56 30.65 -10.86
N ASP A 241 2.20 31.15 -11.93
CA ASP A 241 2.83 32.47 -11.95
C ASP A 241 1.78 33.57 -11.64
N MET A 242 0.59 33.49 -12.24
CA MET A 242 -0.49 34.44 -12.00
C MET A 242 -0.95 34.44 -10.55
N THR A 243 -1.22 33.27 -9.98
CA THR A 243 -1.67 33.15 -8.59
C THR A 243 -0.61 33.66 -7.62
N GLU A 244 0.66 33.35 -7.84
CA GLU A 244 1.76 33.90 -7.03
C GLU A 244 1.79 35.43 -7.10
N TRP A 245 1.72 36.00 -8.31
CA TRP A 245 1.72 37.46 -8.50
C TRP A 245 0.55 38.14 -7.80
N VAL A 246 -0.62 37.52 -7.80
CA VAL A 246 -1.79 38.05 -7.11
C VAL A 246 -1.60 37.98 -5.59
N LEU A 247 -1.16 36.84 -5.07
CA LEU A 247 -0.93 36.65 -3.62
C LEU A 247 0.14 37.62 -3.07
N GLN A 248 1.21 37.85 -3.83
CA GLN A 248 2.30 38.78 -3.52
C GLN A 248 1.94 40.27 -3.77
N GLY A 249 0.79 40.53 -4.39
CA GLY A 249 0.35 41.86 -4.81
C GLY A 249 1.11 42.46 -5.99
N TRP A 250 1.97 41.69 -6.67
CA TRP A 250 2.70 42.13 -7.87
C TRP A 250 1.78 42.33 -9.07
N TYR A 251 0.71 41.53 -9.19
CA TYR A 251 -0.31 41.68 -10.23
C TYR A 251 -0.86 43.12 -10.26
N PHE A 252 -1.12 43.69 -9.08
CA PHE A 252 -1.76 45.01 -8.94
C PHE A 252 -0.81 46.19 -9.18
N ARG A 253 0.47 45.94 -9.51
CA ARG A 253 1.40 46.98 -9.95
C ARG A 253 1.19 47.35 -11.42
N ASP A 254 0.84 46.34 -12.21
CA ASP A 254 0.77 46.44 -13.67
C ASP A 254 -0.67 46.33 -14.21
N PHE A 255 -1.62 45.86 -13.39
CA PHE A 255 -3.02 45.63 -13.79
C PHE A 255 -4.02 46.17 -12.76
N GLU A 256 -5.18 46.61 -13.24
CA GLU A 256 -6.29 47.02 -12.39
C GLU A 256 -6.85 45.84 -11.57
N ARG A 257 -7.45 46.14 -10.41
CA ARG A 257 -8.13 45.15 -9.57
C ARG A 257 -9.47 44.74 -10.19
N ASN A 258 -9.42 43.83 -11.15
CA ASN A 258 -10.61 43.32 -11.83
C ASN A 258 -10.87 41.83 -11.48
N PRO A 259 -11.88 41.50 -10.66
CA PRO A 259 -12.17 40.12 -10.31
C PRO A 259 -12.65 39.27 -11.50
N GLU A 260 -13.16 39.89 -12.57
CA GLU A 260 -13.63 39.19 -13.77
C GLU A 260 -12.48 38.54 -14.56
N ASP A 261 -11.24 39.02 -14.40
CA ASP A 261 -10.07 38.39 -15.01
C ASP A 261 -9.96 36.93 -14.55
N PHE A 262 -10.13 36.69 -13.25
CA PHE A 262 -10.04 35.35 -12.65
C PHE A 262 -11.26 34.48 -12.96
N VAL A 263 -12.43 35.09 -13.20
CA VAL A 263 -13.62 34.37 -13.69
C VAL A 263 -13.36 33.83 -15.10
N TYR A 264 -12.80 34.65 -15.99
CA TYR A 264 -12.41 34.21 -17.33
C TYR A 264 -11.39 33.07 -17.27
N TYR A 265 -10.30 33.22 -16.51
CA TYR A 265 -9.27 32.20 -16.41
C TYR A 265 -9.76 30.90 -15.81
N ARG A 266 -10.64 30.96 -14.80
CA ARG A 266 -11.30 29.80 -14.22
C ARG A 266 -12.15 29.05 -15.26
N GLN A 267 -12.93 29.76 -16.07
CA GLN A 267 -13.71 29.13 -17.15
C GLN A 267 -12.80 28.44 -18.19
N ARG A 268 -11.66 29.06 -18.52
CA ARG A 268 -10.67 28.44 -19.42
C ARG A 268 -10.08 27.16 -18.82
N ILE A 269 -9.71 27.16 -17.54
CA ILE A 269 -9.23 25.94 -16.84
C ILE A 269 -10.27 24.82 -16.94
N SER A 270 -11.55 25.10 -16.67
CA SER A 270 -12.61 24.08 -16.74
C SER A 270 -12.78 23.45 -18.12
N ALA A 271 -12.40 24.15 -19.19
CA ALA A 271 -12.50 23.67 -20.56
C ALA A 271 -11.28 22.85 -21.03
N ILE A 272 -10.16 22.87 -20.29
CA ILE A 272 -8.90 22.23 -20.67
C ILE A 272 -8.63 21.08 -19.69
N PRO A 273 -8.40 19.84 -20.16
CA PRO A 273 -8.20 18.66 -19.30
C PRO A 273 -6.78 18.63 -18.70
N LEU A 274 -6.45 19.64 -17.89
CA LEU A 274 -5.14 19.81 -17.26
C LEU A 274 -4.92 18.77 -16.14
N PRO A 275 -3.69 18.24 -15.98
CA PRO A 275 -3.31 17.52 -14.76
C PRO A 275 -3.54 18.42 -13.53
N CYS A 276 -4.08 17.89 -12.44
CA CYS A 276 -4.40 18.68 -11.24
C CYS A 276 -5.33 19.88 -11.50
N GLN A 277 -6.27 19.77 -12.46
CA GLN A 277 -7.19 20.84 -12.84
C GLN A 277 -7.88 21.52 -11.65
N ASN A 278 -8.28 20.75 -10.63
CA ASN A 278 -8.95 21.26 -9.44
C ASN A 278 -8.09 22.27 -8.67
N ASP A 279 -6.77 22.03 -8.56
CA ASP A 279 -5.85 22.95 -7.88
C ASP A 279 -5.93 24.34 -8.52
N TYR A 280 -5.86 24.41 -9.85
CA TYR A 280 -5.87 25.67 -10.58
C TYR A 280 -7.23 26.37 -10.51
N LEU A 281 -8.35 25.62 -10.47
CA LEU A 281 -9.67 26.20 -10.26
C LEU A 281 -9.74 26.90 -8.90
N VAL A 282 -9.30 26.23 -7.84
CA VAL A 282 -9.24 26.81 -6.50
C VAL A 282 -8.27 27.99 -6.46
N MET A 283 -7.11 27.91 -7.12
CA MET A 283 -6.17 29.02 -7.23
C MET A 283 -6.77 30.28 -7.87
N MET A 284 -7.65 30.13 -8.87
CA MET A 284 -8.38 31.26 -9.45
C MET A 284 -9.45 31.81 -8.50
N ASP A 285 -10.12 30.95 -7.74
CA ASP A 285 -11.07 31.38 -6.70
C ASP A 285 -10.35 32.17 -5.59
N VAL A 286 -9.15 31.72 -5.19
CA VAL A 286 -8.24 32.44 -4.28
C VAL A 286 -7.82 33.78 -4.87
N ALA A 287 -7.35 33.82 -6.12
CA ALA A 287 -6.91 35.05 -6.77
C ALA A 287 -8.04 36.09 -6.92
N LYS A 288 -9.26 35.63 -7.21
CA LYS A 288 -10.48 36.45 -7.21
C LYS A 288 -10.74 37.05 -5.82
N ALA A 289 -10.70 36.22 -4.77
CA ALA A 289 -10.93 36.68 -3.40
C ALA A 289 -9.87 37.70 -2.93
N VAL A 290 -8.59 37.49 -3.29
CA VAL A 290 -7.51 38.45 -3.04
C VAL A 290 -7.78 39.80 -3.72
N THR A 291 -8.27 39.76 -4.96
CA THR A 291 -8.61 40.98 -5.73
C THR A 291 -9.73 41.78 -5.07
N LEU A 292 -10.73 41.09 -4.51
CA LEU A 292 -11.82 41.64 -3.72
C LEU A 292 -11.42 42.04 -2.29
N ASN A 293 -10.18 41.78 -1.89
CA ASN A 293 -9.69 41.98 -0.53
C ASN A 293 -10.48 41.18 0.54
N ASP A 294 -11.02 40.02 0.15
CA ASP A 294 -11.81 39.14 1.00
C ASP A 294 -10.92 38.12 1.72
N SER A 295 -10.37 38.54 2.86
CA SER A 295 -9.42 37.71 3.62
C SER A 295 -10.05 36.43 4.20
N LEU A 296 -11.36 36.40 4.46
CA LEU A 296 -12.03 35.22 5.04
C LEU A 296 -12.13 34.11 3.99
N THR A 297 -12.58 34.46 2.79
CA THR A 297 -12.68 33.52 1.68
C THR A 297 -11.30 33.02 1.25
N VAL A 298 -10.27 33.88 1.21
CA VAL A 298 -8.89 33.45 0.95
C VAL A 298 -8.44 32.41 1.97
N ARG A 299 -8.56 32.68 3.28
CA ARG A 299 -8.10 31.73 4.31
C ARG A 299 -8.87 30.41 4.27
N GLY A 300 -10.19 30.45 4.09
CA GLY A 300 -11.04 29.25 4.01
C GLY A 300 -10.70 28.36 2.82
N LEU A 301 -10.58 28.93 1.62
CA LEU A 301 -10.21 28.17 0.41
C LEU A 301 -8.85 27.49 0.54
N LEU A 302 -7.89 28.15 1.21
CA LEU A 302 -6.59 27.55 1.47
C LEU A 302 -6.69 26.42 2.49
N GLU A 303 -7.39 26.64 3.60
CA GLU A 303 -7.62 25.64 4.63
C GLU A 303 -8.31 24.36 4.12
N ASP A 304 -9.24 24.50 3.16
CA ASP A 304 -10.02 23.38 2.65
C ASP A 304 -9.33 22.59 1.55
N HIS A 305 -8.37 23.18 0.83
CA HIS A 305 -7.89 22.60 -0.43
C HIS A 305 -6.36 22.47 -0.54
N VAL A 306 -5.58 23.31 0.14
CA VAL A 306 -4.12 23.38 -0.11
C VAL A 306 -3.39 22.07 0.19
N ALA A 307 -3.89 21.28 1.15
CA ALA A 307 -3.30 20.01 1.53
C ALA A 307 -3.40 18.94 0.43
N ASP A 308 -4.40 19.04 -0.44
CA ASP A 308 -4.66 18.11 -1.53
C ASP A 308 -3.97 18.52 -2.84
N PHE A 309 -3.41 19.74 -2.90
CA PHE A 309 -2.68 20.21 -4.08
C PHE A 309 -1.43 19.40 -4.37
N SER A 310 -1.01 19.39 -5.63
CA SER A 310 0.31 18.86 -6.02
C SER A 310 1.46 19.58 -5.31
N ASN A 311 2.60 18.92 -5.14
CA ASN A 311 3.77 19.51 -4.46
C ASN A 311 4.21 20.84 -5.10
N GLU A 312 4.13 20.95 -6.43
CA GLU A 312 4.47 22.17 -7.19
C GLU A 312 3.46 23.29 -6.91
N ASN A 313 2.17 22.95 -6.86
CA ASN A 313 1.09 23.89 -6.62
C ASN A 313 1.05 24.40 -5.18
N GLN A 314 1.43 23.56 -4.22
CA GLN A 314 1.62 23.98 -2.83
C GLN A 314 2.69 25.07 -2.70
N GLN A 315 3.76 25.06 -3.51
CA GLN A 315 4.83 26.07 -3.39
C GLN A 315 4.34 27.51 -3.57
N ILE A 316 3.37 27.69 -4.47
CA ILE A 316 2.79 29.01 -4.78
C ILE A 316 2.19 29.66 -3.54
N MET A 317 1.83 28.85 -2.55
CA MET A 317 1.20 29.33 -1.33
C MET A 317 2.12 30.04 -0.34
N PHE A 318 3.44 30.04 -0.57
CA PHE A 318 4.33 30.95 0.15
C PHE A 318 3.92 32.42 -0.03
N GLY A 319 3.42 32.80 -1.20
CA GLY A 319 2.89 34.15 -1.44
C GLY A 319 1.63 34.46 -0.62
N GLY A 320 0.90 33.43 -0.18
CA GLY A 320 -0.30 33.55 0.65
C GLY A 320 -0.02 33.74 2.14
N MET A 321 1.23 33.54 2.60
CA MET A 321 1.56 33.60 4.03
C MET A 321 1.28 34.98 4.65
N GLY A 322 1.40 36.06 3.88
CA GLY A 322 1.08 37.42 4.33
C GLY A 322 -0.39 37.62 4.73
N TRP A 323 -1.28 36.71 4.35
CA TRP A 323 -2.71 36.75 4.69
C TRP A 323 -3.04 36.07 6.03
N PHE A 324 -2.03 35.51 6.70
CA PHE A 324 -2.11 34.88 8.02
C PHE A 324 -1.18 35.62 8.99
N PRO A 325 -1.61 36.76 9.55
CA PRO A 325 -0.74 37.55 10.43
C PRO A 325 -0.38 36.76 11.69
N SER A 326 0.89 36.83 12.09
CA SER A 326 1.35 36.36 13.40
C SER A 326 1.32 37.52 14.41
N TYR A 327 0.90 37.25 15.64
CA TYR A 327 0.92 38.23 16.74
C TYR A 327 1.85 37.73 17.85
N ASN A 328 2.90 38.48 18.19
CA ASN A 328 3.91 38.11 19.20
C ASN A 328 4.54 36.71 18.98
N GLY A 329 4.76 36.32 17.73
CA GLY A 329 5.31 34.99 17.39
C GLY A 329 4.30 33.85 17.45
N VAL A 330 3.02 34.11 17.75
CA VAL A 330 1.93 33.14 17.67
C VAL A 330 1.26 33.25 16.31
N TYR A 331 1.23 32.15 15.57
CA TYR A 331 0.61 32.05 14.26
C TYR A 331 -0.91 31.92 14.36
N HIS A 332 -1.63 32.43 13.35
CA HIS A 332 -3.08 32.34 13.25
C HIS A 332 -3.57 30.87 13.25
N GLU A 333 -4.66 30.55 13.95
CA GLU A 333 -5.13 29.16 14.13
C GLU A 333 -5.41 28.45 12.80
N GLN A 334 -6.06 29.12 11.85
CA GLN A 334 -6.26 28.58 10.49
C GLN A 334 -4.95 28.26 9.75
N LEU A 335 -3.87 29.01 10.00
CA LEU A 335 -2.55 28.69 9.43
C LEU A 335 -1.97 27.44 10.05
N LEU A 336 -2.18 27.23 11.35
CA LEU A 336 -1.79 25.99 12.03
C LEU A 336 -2.61 24.80 11.53
N GLU A 337 -3.90 24.99 11.24
CA GLU A 337 -4.75 23.93 10.66
C GLU A 337 -4.35 23.60 9.22
N ILE A 338 -4.05 24.61 8.40
CA ILE A 338 -3.40 24.42 7.09
C ILE A 338 -2.08 23.66 7.26
N ALA A 339 -1.24 24.08 8.21
CA ALA A 339 0.04 23.44 8.48
C ALA A 339 -0.15 21.97 8.82
N ARG A 340 -1.11 21.63 9.69
CA ARG A 340 -1.48 20.24 9.97
C ARG A 340 -1.87 19.57 8.66
N LYS A 341 -2.98 19.96 8.03
CA LYS A 341 -3.51 19.29 6.83
C LYS A 341 -2.43 19.06 5.75
N VAL A 342 -1.59 20.06 5.44
CA VAL A 342 -0.49 19.93 4.46
C VAL A 342 0.58 18.93 4.89
N VAL A 343 0.97 18.96 6.17
CA VAL A 343 1.97 18.04 6.74
C VAL A 343 1.42 16.62 6.85
N GLN A 344 0.15 16.46 7.27
CA GLN A 344 -0.56 15.17 7.30
C GLN A 344 -0.76 14.59 5.90
N GLY A 345 -0.91 15.45 4.89
CA GLY A 345 -1.02 15.08 3.47
C GLY A 345 0.25 14.45 2.87
N GLY A 346 1.32 14.27 3.66
CA GLY A 346 2.53 13.56 3.24
C GLY A 346 3.37 14.31 2.20
N SER A 347 3.16 15.62 2.05
CA SER A 347 3.88 16.45 1.09
C SER A 347 5.36 16.62 1.46
N THR A 348 6.22 16.52 0.45
CA THR A 348 7.67 16.82 0.53
C THR A 348 8.00 18.22 0.02
N SER A 349 6.98 19.04 -0.25
CA SER A 349 7.15 20.41 -0.71
C SER A 349 7.93 21.25 0.29
N ASN A 350 8.74 22.22 -0.18
CA ASN A 350 9.30 23.26 0.68
C ASN A 350 8.25 23.94 1.57
N LEU A 351 7.01 24.12 1.09
CA LEU A 351 5.92 24.61 1.93
C LEU A 351 5.66 23.66 3.10
N ALA A 352 5.48 22.37 2.85
CA ALA A 352 5.28 21.38 3.91
C ALA A 352 6.47 21.34 4.90
N ASN A 353 7.70 21.46 4.41
CA ASN A 353 8.88 21.54 5.27
C ASN A 353 8.91 22.81 6.13
N TYR A 354 8.50 23.95 5.57
CA TYR A 354 8.35 25.19 6.31
C TYR A 354 7.20 25.09 7.34
N LEU A 355 6.03 24.60 6.95
CA LEU A 355 4.87 24.44 7.83
C LEU A 355 5.14 23.47 8.99
N LYS A 356 5.97 22.43 8.80
CA LYS A 356 6.48 21.59 9.91
C LYS A 356 7.20 22.38 10.99
N THR A 357 7.91 23.46 10.61
CA THR A 357 8.60 24.32 11.60
C THR A 357 7.64 25.14 12.44
N LEU A 358 6.37 25.29 12.00
CA LEU A 358 5.34 26.03 12.71
C LEU A 358 4.55 25.17 13.71
N LEU A 359 4.63 23.83 13.58
CA LEU A 359 3.91 22.87 14.40
C LEU A 359 4.78 22.35 15.55
N ASN A 360 4.13 21.96 16.65
CA ASN A 360 4.79 21.19 17.70
C ASN A 360 5.37 19.86 17.12
N PRO A 361 6.50 19.33 17.61
CA PRO A 361 7.12 18.12 17.08
C PRO A 361 6.19 16.89 17.02
N ASP A 362 5.23 16.81 17.94
CA ASP A 362 4.21 15.75 17.98
C ASP A 362 3.06 15.99 16.97
N GLU A 363 2.74 17.25 16.65
CA GLU A 363 1.73 17.64 15.64
C GLU A 363 2.30 17.65 14.21
N ALA A 364 3.60 17.92 14.06
CA ALA A 364 4.34 17.77 12.81
C ALA A 364 4.43 16.30 12.36
N TYR A 365 4.03 15.37 13.23
CA TYR A 365 4.02 13.94 13.00
C TYR A 365 2.62 13.36 13.19
N VAL A 366 1.73 13.63 12.24
CA VAL A 366 0.51 12.82 12.08
C VAL A 366 0.83 11.71 11.08
N GLY A 367 0.25 10.53 11.27
CA GLY A 367 0.62 9.28 10.59
C GLY A 367 0.79 9.37 9.07
N GLU A 368 1.41 8.33 8.48
CA GLU A 368 1.63 8.29 7.03
C GLU A 368 0.31 8.45 6.28
N LYS A 369 0.28 9.29 5.24
CA LYS A 369 -0.86 9.45 4.34
C LYS A 369 -1.48 8.10 3.95
N TYR A 370 -0.64 7.13 3.57
CA TYR A 370 -1.07 5.80 3.15
C TYR A 370 -1.00 4.73 4.25
N ASP A 371 -1.10 5.13 5.51
CA ASP A 371 -1.35 4.19 6.60
C ASP A 371 -2.69 3.47 6.37
N VAL A 372 -2.75 2.18 6.72
CA VAL A 372 -3.97 1.37 6.59
C VAL A 372 -5.19 2.05 7.22
N GLN A 373 -5.01 2.71 8.37
CA GLN A 373 -6.10 3.41 9.04
C GLN A 373 -6.65 4.58 8.22
N ASN A 374 -5.83 5.22 7.38
CA ASN A 374 -6.25 6.31 6.51
C ASN A 374 -6.82 5.80 5.18
N LEU A 375 -6.33 4.67 4.66
CA LEU A 375 -6.79 4.06 3.41
C LEU A 375 -8.16 3.38 3.53
N LYS A 376 -8.47 2.80 4.69
CA LYS A 376 -9.73 2.06 4.89
C LYS A 376 -10.97 2.93 4.70
N ASP A 377 -10.87 4.22 5.01
CA ASP A 377 -11.97 5.19 4.91
C ASP A 377 -12.03 5.85 3.52
N LYS A 378 -11.32 5.30 2.52
CA LYS A 378 -11.29 5.78 1.12
C LYS A 378 -11.86 4.78 0.13
N ILE A 379 -12.34 3.62 0.59
CA ILE A 379 -12.93 2.60 -0.26
C ILE A 379 -14.10 1.92 0.44
N GLY A 380 -15.18 1.68 -0.32
CA GLY A 380 -16.29 0.86 0.13
C GLY A 380 -16.00 -0.64 0.11
N SER A 381 -17.05 -1.43 -0.07
CA SER A 381 -16.98 -2.89 -0.16
C SER A 381 -16.20 -3.36 -1.39
N THR A 382 -15.27 -4.29 -1.19
CA THR A 382 -14.52 -4.96 -2.27
C THR A 382 -15.04 -6.37 -2.58
N MET A 383 -15.95 -6.88 -1.76
CA MET A 383 -16.58 -8.18 -1.89
C MET A 383 -17.97 -8.17 -1.25
N ILE A 384 -18.80 -9.16 -1.58
CA ILE A 384 -20.08 -9.41 -0.91
C ILE A 384 -20.13 -10.81 -0.28
N VAL A 385 -20.98 -10.94 0.73
CA VAL A 385 -21.44 -12.22 1.27
C VAL A 385 -22.93 -12.37 0.91
N PRO A 386 -23.31 -13.25 -0.03
CA PRO A 386 -24.69 -13.44 -0.44
C PRO A 386 -25.46 -14.36 0.52
N PHE A 387 -26.70 -13.99 0.82
CA PHE A 387 -27.66 -14.79 1.59
C PHE A 387 -28.72 -15.36 0.64
N PHE A 388 -28.65 -16.66 0.38
CA PHE A 388 -29.47 -17.34 -0.62
C PHE A 388 -30.85 -17.77 -0.08
N HIS A 389 -31.88 -17.59 -0.90
CA HIS A 389 -33.17 -18.26 -0.69
C HIS A 389 -32.99 -19.78 -0.84
N PRO A 390 -33.58 -20.65 0.00
CA PRO A 390 -33.30 -22.10 -0.02
C PRO A 390 -33.51 -22.82 -1.36
N ALA A 391 -34.54 -22.44 -2.13
CA ALA A 391 -34.94 -23.13 -3.38
C ALA A 391 -35.07 -22.26 -4.64
N LYS A 392 -35.07 -20.93 -4.55
CA LYS A 392 -35.32 -20.01 -5.67
C LYS A 392 -33.98 -19.38 -6.11
N PRO A 393 -33.80 -18.96 -7.38
CA PRO A 393 -32.59 -18.29 -7.85
C PRO A 393 -32.48 -16.83 -7.33
N LEU A 394 -32.65 -16.64 -6.03
CA LEU A 394 -32.77 -15.35 -5.37
C LEU A 394 -31.79 -15.29 -4.20
N PHE A 395 -31.12 -14.16 -4.03
CA PHE A 395 -30.35 -13.84 -2.82
C PHE A 395 -30.37 -12.35 -2.53
N TRP A 396 -30.03 -12.01 -1.29
CA TRP A 396 -29.75 -10.63 -0.89
C TRP A 396 -28.31 -10.49 -0.38
N TYR A 397 -27.79 -9.28 -0.39
CA TYR A 397 -26.47 -8.94 0.16
C TYR A 397 -26.47 -7.47 0.60
N SER A 398 -25.53 -7.13 1.48
CA SER A 398 -25.17 -5.73 1.74
C SER A 398 -23.96 -5.33 0.91
N TYR A 399 -23.92 -4.07 0.51
CA TYR A 399 -22.80 -3.49 -0.22
C TYR A 399 -22.68 -2.01 0.12
N GLU A 400 -21.45 -1.56 0.31
CA GLU A 400 -21.12 -0.19 0.68
C GLU A 400 -20.38 0.44 -0.49
N LYS A 401 -21.00 1.42 -1.17
CA LYS A 401 -20.39 2.03 -2.36
C LYS A 401 -19.18 2.89 -1.98
N GLN A 402 -19.37 3.69 -0.94
CA GLN A 402 -18.35 4.46 -0.24
C GLN A 402 -18.53 4.27 1.27
N PRO A 403 -17.49 4.49 2.09
CA PRO A 403 -17.59 4.41 3.54
C PRO A 403 -18.79 5.19 4.09
N GLY A 404 -19.65 4.52 4.85
CA GLY A 404 -20.91 5.06 5.39
C GLY A 404 -22.14 4.90 4.49
N GLU A 405 -21.97 4.58 3.19
CA GLU A 405 -23.07 4.42 2.22
C GLU A 405 -23.51 2.95 2.08
N ARG A 406 -23.80 2.29 3.20
CA ARG A 406 -24.24 0.89 3.18
C ARG A 406 -25.67 0.77 2.65
N ALA A 407 -25.85 -0.02 1.60
CA ALA A 407 -27.14 -0.39 1.05
C ALA A 407 -27.35 -1.91 1.04
N TYR A 408 -28.61 -2.34 0.95
CA TYR A 408 -28.99 -3.75 0.86
C TYR A 408 -29.70 -4.00 -0.47
N TYR A 409 -29.23 -5.02 -1.18
CA TYR A 409 -29.70 -5.36 -2.52
C TYR A 409 -30.20 -6.80 -2.56
N ALA A 410 -31.16 -7.03 -3.44
CA ALA A 410 -31.61 -8.35 -3.85
C ALA A 410 -31.28 -8.57 -5.33
N TYR A 411 -30.99 -9.81 -5.69
CA TYR A 411 -30.78 -10.20 -7.08
C TYR A 411 -31.53 -11.49 -7.42
N ASP A 412 -32.29 -11.44 -8.51
CA ASP A 412 -32.90 -12.58 -9.19
C ASP A 412 -32.58 -12.48 -10.69
N PRO A 413 -32.22 -13.57 -11.40
CA PRO A 413 -31.89 -13.53 -12.83
C PRO A 413 -33.00 -12.99 -13.75
N LYS A 414 -34.28 -13.09 -13.35
CA LYS A 414 -35.43 -12.58 -14.11
C LYS A 414 -35.70 -11.11 -13.81
N GLU A 415 -35.58 -10.71 -12.55
CA GLU A 415 -35.94 -9.35 -12.10
C GLU A 415 -34.75 -8.39 -12.04
N GLY A 416 -33.52 -8.91 -12.09
CA GLY A 416 -32.29 -8.14 -11.94
C GLY A 416 -31.98 -7.74 -10.50
N LYS A 417 -31.00 -6.83 -10.36
CA LYS A 417 -30.62 -6.21 -9.07
C LYS A 417 -31.66 -5.16 -8.68
N ARG A 418 -32.08 -5.14 -7.42
CA ARG A 418 -32.95 -4.11 -6.84
C ARG A 418 -32.57 -3.77 -5.40
N GLU A 419 -32.85 -2.56 -4.97
CA GLU A 419 -32.74 -2.18 -3.55
C GLU A 419 -33.85 -2.81 -2.72
N VAL A 420 -33.51 -3.24 -1.50
CA VAL A 420 -34.46 -3.85 -0.56
C VAL A 420 -35.23 -2.78 0.24
N TYR A 421 -34.58 -1.64 0.52
CA TYR A 421 -35.11 -0.58 1.36
C TYR A 421 -35.05 0.77 0.65
N ASN A 422 -36.04 1.63 0.90
CA ASN A 422 -35.95 3.05 0.57
C ASN A 422 -35.72 3.86 1.85
N TYR A 423 -34.46 4.20 2.11
CA TYR A 423 -34.01 4.83 3.35
C TYR A 423 -34.77 6.12 3.66
N ARG A 424 -34.96 7.02 2.68
CA ARG A 424 -35.67 8.29 2.88
C ARG A 424 -37.12 8.10 3.31
N ILE A 425 -37.81 7.11 2.72
CA ILE A 425 -39.19 6.80 3.11
C ILE A 425 -39.20 6.19 4.51
N ILE A 426 -38.29 5.26 4.80
CA ILE A 426 -38.20 4.60 6.11
C ILE A 426 -37.90 5.63 7.20
N ASP A 427 -36.95 6.55 7.01
CA ASP A 427 -36.63 7.60 7.98
C ASP A 427 -37.85 8.47 8.27
N SER A 428 -38.61 8.85 7.23
CA SER A 428 -39.85 9.61 7.38
C SER A 428 -40.91 8.83 8.17
N LEU A 429 -41.06 7.53 7.91
CA LEU A 429 -42.01 6.68 8.62
C LEU A 429 -41.58 6.47 10.08
N VAL A 430 -40.29 6.27 10.33
CA VAL A 430 -39.73 6.13 11.68
C VAL A 430 -39.94 7.40 12.50
N ARG A 431 -39.71 8.58 11.92
CA ARG A 431 -39.99 9.89 12.58
C ARG A 431 -41.45 10.01 13.01
N GLU A 432 -42.36 9.46 12.22
CA GLU A 432 -43.80 9.52 12.52
C GLU A 432 -44.19 8.55 13.65
N ILE A 433 -43.66 7.32 13.63
CA ILE A 433 -44.10 6.25 14.56
C ILE A 433 -43.25 6.14 15.83
N LEU A 434 -41.98 6.53 15.79
CA LEU A 434 -40.98 6.44 16.86
C LEU A 434 -39.98 7.62 16.77
N PRO A 435 -40.40 8.86 17.12
CA PRO A 435 -39.55 10.04 17.01
C PRO A 435 -38.25 9.90 17.82
N GLY A 436 -37.10 10.19 17.21
CA GLY A 436 -35.78 10.17 17.84
C GLY A 436 -34.99 8.87 17.69
N GLU A 437 -35.55 7.84 17.05
CA GLU A 437 -34.88 6.54 16.80
C GLU A 437 -34.35 6.40 15.35
N GLU A 438 -34.35 7.49 14.57
CA GLU A 438 -33.99 7.47 13.14
C GLU A 438 -32.54 7.05 12.90
N GLU A 439 -31.65 7.35 13.84
CA GLU A 439 -30.23 7.01 13.75
C GLU A 439 -29.93 5.57 14.24
N ARG A 440 -30.94 4.81 14.68
CA ARG A 440 -30.80 3.48 15.29
C ARG A 440 -31.63 2.41 14.58
N ILE A 441 -31.63 2.44 13.25
CA ILE A 441 -32.32 1.46 12.41
C ILE A 441 -31.38 0.31 12.07
N TYR A 442 -31.77 -0.92 12.42
CA TYR A 442 -31.06 -2.14 12.04
C TYR A 442 -31.78 -2.84 10.90
N TYR A 443 -31.19 -2.84 9.71
CA TYR A 443 -31.73 -3.51 8.52
C TYR A 443 -31.31 -4.99 8.50
N ASN A 444 -32.29 -5.89 8.36
CA ASN A 444 -32.05 -7.32 8.35
C ASN A 444 -33.04 -8.05 7.41
N PRO A 445 -32.79 -8.08 6.09
CA PRO A 445 -33.67 -8.80 5.15
C PRO A 445 -33.76 -10.29 5.48
N GLU A 446 -34.94 -10.88 5.33
CA GLU A 446 -35.19 -12.30 5.58
C GLU A 446 -35.95 -12.96 4.42
N PHE A 447 -35.94 -14.29 4.36
CA PHE A 447 -36.80 -15.05 3.45
C PHE A 447 -37.99 -15.66 4.19
N ASP A 448 -39.18 -15.58 3.58
CA ASP A 448 -40.39 -16.31 3.95
C ASP A 448 -40.88 -17.19 2.78
N ASP A 449 -42.05 -17.81 2.93
CA ASP A 449 -42.63 -18.70 1.91
C ASP A 449 -42.93 -17.97 0.58
N ASN A 450 -43.17 -16.65 0.65
CA ASN A 450 -43.53 -15.82 -0.49
C ASN A 450 -42.29 -15.23 -1.18
N GLY A 451 -41.21 -14.97 -0.46
CA GLY A 451 -39.95 -14.48 -1.02
C GLY A 451 -39.10 -13.69 -0.03
N LEU A 452 -38.46 -12.63 -0.53
CA LEU A 452 -37.65 -11.73 0.30
C LEU A 452 -38.56 -10.74 1.04
N VAL A 453 -38.34 -10.59 2.34
CA VAL A 453 -39.04 -9.67 3.23
C VAL A 453 -38.05 -8.62 3.75
N ALA A 454 -38.36 -7.35 3.52
CA ALA A 454 -37.57 -6.20 3.94
C ALA A 454 -37.80 -5.90 5.44
N LYS A 455 -37.24 -6.72 6.33
CA LYS A 455 -37.36 -6.53 7.79
C LYS A 455 -36.37 -5.52 8.35
N LEU A 456 -36.78 -4.74 9.34
CA LEU A 456 -35.94 -3.80 10.07
C LEU A 456 -36.33 -3.72 11.54
N GLU A 457 -35.38 -3.37 12.40
CA GLU A 457 -35.57 -3.19 13.83
C GLU A 457 -35.27 -1.73 14.23
N VAL A 458 -36.17 -1.13 15.00
CA VAL A 458 -36.10 0.26 15.49
C VAL A 458 -36.62 0.32 16.91
N GLY A 459 -35.83 0.85 17.85
CA GLY A 459 -36.21 0.92 19.27
C GLY A 459 -36.60 -0.44 19.88
N GLY A 460 -35.98 -1.54 19.41
CA GLY A 460 -36.28 -2.92 19.81
C GLY A 460 -37.59 -3.52 19.23
N LYS A 461 -38.31 -2.78 18.37
CA LYS A 461 -39.49 -3.25 17.65
C LYS A 461 -39.13 -3.64 16.22
N ILE A 462 -39.77 -4.68 15.69
CA ILE A 462 -39.49 -5.19 14.34
C ILE A 462 -40.64 -4.78 13.42
N PHE A 463 -40.28 -4.34 12.22
CA PHE A 463 -41.21 -3.96 11.16
C PHE A 463 -40.86 -4.66 9.86
N VAL A 464 -41.88 -4.90 9.03
CA VAL A 464 -41.73 -5.20 7.61
C VAL A 464 -41.98 -3.92 6.84
N TYR A 465 -41.02 -3.54 6.00
CA TYR A 465 -41.17 -2.42 5.09
C TYR A 465 -41.96 -2.84 3.84
N ASP A 466 -43.17 -2.28 3.69
CA ASP A 466 -43.97 -2.41 2.47
C ASP A 466 -43.65 -1.25 1.54
N ALA A 467 -42.77 -1.52 0.56
CA ALA A 467 -42.35 -0.52 -0.43
C ALA A 467 -43.51 -0.02 -1.32
N LYS A 468 -44.53 -0.85 -1.59
CA LYS A 468 -45.65 -0.51 -2.47
C LYS A 468 -46.58 0.49 -1.80
N ASN A 469 -46.91 0.22 -0.54
CA ASN A 469 -47.83 1.06 0.23
C ASN A 469 -47.10 2.15 1.04
N LYS A 470 -45.75 2.16 1.01
CA LYS A 470 -44.89 3.07 1.78
C LYS A 470 -45.24 3.05 3.27
N ALA A 471 -45.27 1.85 3.86
CA ALA A 471 -45.68 1.66 5.26
C ALA A 471 -44.70 0.75 6.01
N LEU A 472 -44.63 0.94 7.34
CA LEU A 472 -43.97 0.03 8.27
C LEU A 472 -45.03 -0.79 8.99
N ILE A 473 -45.08 -2.08 8.68
CA ILE A 473 -46.06 -3.01 9.25
C ILE A 473 -45.40 -3.70 10.45
N PRO A 474 -45.97 -3.59 11.68
CA PRO A 474 -45.44 -4.30 12.84
C PRO A 474 -45.29 -5.80 12.55
N SER A 475 -44.15 -6.34 12.94
CA SER A 475 -43.81 -7.74 12.74
C SER A 475 -43.26 -8.33 14.02
N GLU A 476 -43.51 -9.61 14.25
CA GLU A 476 -42.95 -10.30 15.40
C GLU A 476 -41.55 -10.82 15.08
N ARG A 477 -40.70 -10.85 16.11
CA ARG A 477 -39.42 -11.54 16.02
C ARG A 477 -39.70 -13.01 15.75
N LYS A 478 -39.09 -13.55 14.69
CA LYS A 478 -39.18 -14.98 14.41
C LYS A 478 -38.65 -15.72 15.64
N LYS A 479 -39.54 -16.42 16.34
CA LYS A 479 -39.14 -17.28 17.45
C LYS A 479 -38.42 -18.47 16.83
N TYR A 480 -37.10 -18.42 16.83
CA TYR A 480 -36.31 -19.60 16.60
C TYR A 480 -36.61 -20.58 17.74
N PRO A 481 -36.71 -21.90 17.45
CA PRO A 481 -36.78 -22.88 18.52
C PRO A 481 -35.62 -22.63 19.48
N SER A 482 -35.87 -22.72 20.79
CA SER A 482 -34.81 -22.53 21.77
C SER A 482 -33.64 -23.42 21.40
N ILE A 483 -32.44 -22.84 21.29
CA ILE A 483 -31.24 -23.63 21.11
C ILE A 483 -31.19 -24.55 22.31
N ARG A 484 -31.36 -25.85 22.06
CA ARG A 484 -31.26 -26.88 23.09
C ARG A 484 -29.90 -26.69 23.79
N PRO A 485 -29.86 -26.50 25.11
CA PRO A 485 -28.58 -26.35 25.81
C PRO A 485 -27.67 -27.53 25.51
N TYR A 486 -26.37 -27.27 25.42
CA TYR A 486 -25.39 -28.33 25.21
C TYR A 486 -25.50 -29.39 26.31
N GLY A 487 -25.39 -30.67 25.95
CA GLY A 487 -25.58 -31.78 26.89
C GLY A 487 -27.03 -32.14 27.20
N VAL A 488 -28.04 -31.39 26.74
CA VAL A 488 -29.47 -31.78 26.89
C VAL A 488 -29.89 -32.74 25.76
N SER A 489 -30.60 -33.81 26.11
CA SER A 489 -31.09 -34.83 25.17
C SER A 489 -32.16 -34.30 24.20
N PRO A 490 -32.37 -34.95 23.03
CA PRO A 490 -33.41 -34.57 22.07
C PRO A 490 -34.83 -34.52 22.65
N ASP A 491 -35.14 -35.42 23.59
CA ASP A 491 -36.43 -35.45 24.29
C ASP A 491 -36.53 -34.47 25.48
N LEU A 492 -35.50 -33.64 25.70
CA LEU A 492 -35.40 -32.63 26.77
C LEU A 492 -35.45 -33.17 28.21
N ARG A 493 -35.48 -34.49 28.37
CA ARG A 493 -35.60 -35.14 29.68
C ARG A 493 -34.28 -35.27 30.41
N TYR A 494 -33.21 -35.54 29.68
CA TYR A 494 -31.89 -35.83 30.26
C TYR A 494 -30.92 -34.69 29.98
N GLU A 495 -30.00 -34.44 30.91
CA GLU A 495 -28.97 -33.43 30.76
C GLU A 495 -27.63 -33.92 31.32
N LEU A 496 -26.58 -33.80 30.51
CA LEU A 496 -25.20 -33.97 30.95
C LEU A 496 -24.70 -32.65 31.52
N ILE A 497 -24.25 -32.69 32.78
CA ILE A 497 -23.72 -31.53 33.50
C ILE A 497 -22.36 -31.84 34.09
N VAL A 498 -21.55 -30.80 34.33
CA VAL A 498 -20.24 -30.92 34.97
C VAL A 498 -20.32 -30.32 36.37
N LYS A 499 -19.94 -31.11 37.37
CA LYS A 499 -19.88 -30.71 38.78
C LYS A 499 -18.60 -31.25 39.38
N GLU A 500 -17.84 -30.38 40.05
CA GLU A 500 -16.56 -30.73 40.66
C GLU A 500 -15.68 -31.51 39.67
N TYR A 501 -15.55 -30.97 38.46
CA TYR A 501 -14.78 -31.53 37.33
C TYR A 501 -15.24 -32.88 36.78
N ASN A 502 -16.32 -33.46 37.34
CA ASN A 502 -16.87 -34.75 36.94
C ASN A 502 -18.13 -34.59 36.10
N LEU A 503 -18.39 -35.56 35.22
CA LEU A 503 -19.61 -35.64 34.43
C LEU A 503 -20.73 -36.28 35.24
N TRP A 504 -21.92 -35.68 35.17
CA TRP A 504 -23.13 -36.15 35.81
C TRP A 504 -24.25 -36.21 34.77
N LEU A 505 -25.18 -37.15 34.96
CA LEU A 505 -26.44 -37.24 34.25
C LEU A 505 -27.57 -36.81 35.16
N GLU A 506 -28.35 -35.83 34.74
CA GLU A 506 -29.59 -35.41 35.37
C GLU A 506 -30.80 -35.93 34.58
N ASP A 507 -31.71 -36.64 35.24
CA ASP A 507 -33.08 -36.85 34.77
C ASP A 507 -33.94 -35.71 35.33
N LYS A 508 -34.33 -34.78 34.46
CA LYS A 508 -35.02 -33.54 34.80
C LYS A 508 -36.47 -33.79 35.21
N GLU A 509 -37.07 -34.86 34.71
CA GLU A 509 -38.43 -35.27 35.07
C GLU A 509 -38.44 -35.83 36.49
N GLN A 510 -37.49 -36.72 36.81
CA GLN A 510 -37.38 -37.36 38.13
C GLN A 510 -36.63 -36.50 39.16
N LYS A 511 -35.99 -35.41 38.73
CA LYS A 511 -35.06 -34.58 39.53
C LYS A 511 -33.96 -35.42 40.20
N LYS A 512 -33.46 -36.43 39.47
CA LYS A 512 -32.45 -37.38 39.96
C LYS A 512 -31.14 -37.13 39.21
N GLN A 513 -30.03 -37.08 39.95
CA GLN A 513 -28.69 -36.95 39.38
C GLN A 513 -27.86 -38.19 39.68
N VAL A 514 -27.09 -38.63 38.69
CA VAL A 514 -26.17 -39.77 38.78
C VAL A 514 -24.80 -39.32 38.30
N GLN A 515 -23.79 -39.50 39.14
CA GLN A 515 -22.40 -39.24 38.77
C GLN A 515 -21.92 -40.32 37.79
N LEU A 516 -21.40 -39.91 36.62
CA LEU A 516 -20.89 -40.81 35.59
C LEU A 516 -19.39 -41.01 35.67
N THR A 517 -18.64 -40.01 36.18
CA THR A 517 -17.19 -40.10 36.36
C THR A 517 -16.76 -39.68 37.75
N PHE A 518 -15.62 -40.20 38.19
CA PHE A 518 -15.09 -39.97 39.55
C PHE A 518 -13.62 -39.54 39.53
N ASP A 519 -13.08 -39.21 38.36
CA ASP A 519 -11.66 -38.93 38.09
C ASP A 519 -11.40 -37.48 37.64
N GLY A 520 -12.41 -36.61 37.73
CA GLY A 520 -12.36 -35.19 37.36
C GLY A 520 -11.30 -34.38 38.09
N ASP A 521 -10.62 -33.50 37.36
CA ASP A 521 -9.65 -32.52 37.87
C ASP A 521 -9.71 -31.24 37.01
N LYS A 522 -9.13 -30.12 37.49
CA LYS A 522 -9.10 -28.82 36.81
C LYS A 522 -8.51 -28.86 35.40
N ASP A 523 -7.57 -29.76 35.13
CA ASP A 523 -6.95 -29.95 33.81
C ASP A 523 -7.43 -31.23 33.10
N TYR A 524 -8.53 -31.82 33.58
CA TYR A 524 -9.11 -33.06 33.08
C TYR A 524 -10.59 -33.07 33.46
N GLU A 525 -11.36 -32.16 32.88
CA GLU A 525 -12.82 -32.09 33.00
C GLU A 525 -13.47 -32.26 31.64
N PHE A 526 -14.78 -32.50 31.61
CA PHE A 526 -15.54 -32.54 30.36
C PHE A 526 -16.05 -31.16 30.01
N GLU A 527 -16.23 -30.89 28.71
CA GLU A 527 -16.96 -29.73 28.23
C GLU A 527 -18.26 -30.21 27.59
N THR A 528 -19.41 -29.91 28.20
CA THR A 528 -20.71 -30.40 27.71
C THR A 528 -21.05 -29.89 26.31
N ALA A 529 -20.44 -28.77 25.90
CA ALA A 529 -20.45 -28.24 24.53
C ALA A 529 -19.95 -29.25 23.48
N ASN A 530 -19.09 -30.21 23.87
CA ASN A 530 -18.57 -31.25 23.00
C ASN A 530 -19.50 -32.48 22.90
N THR A 531 -20.69 -32.43 23.51
CA THR A 531 -21.69 -33.50 23.42
C THR A 531 -22.43 -33.43 22.09
N GLU A 532 -22.50 -34.54 21.38
CA GLU A 532 -23.29 -34.68 20.16
C GLU A 532 -24.20 -35.90 20.26
N TRP A 533 -25.50 -35.67 20.04
CA TRP A 533 -26.53 -36.69 20.10
C TRP A 533 -26.70 -37.34 18.74
N LEU A 534 -26.61 -38.66 18.70
CA LEU A 534 -26.74 -39.45 17.48
C LEU A 534 -28.20 -39.75 17.14
N SER A 535 -29.06 -39.90 18.15
CA SER A 535 -30.45 -40.31 17.98
C SER A 535 -31.34 -39.87 19.15
N ASP A 536 -32.65 -39.85 18.89
CA ASP A 536 -33.69 -39.55 19.88
C ASP A 536 -33.85 -40.63 20.97
N ASP A 537 -33.21 -41.78 20.78
CA ASP A 537 -33.11 -42.84 21.79
C ASP A 537 -32.14 -42.52 22.94
N GLY A 538 -31.50 -41.35 22.90
CA GLY A 538 -30.58 -40.88 23.94
C GLY A 538 -29.13 -41.33 23.76
N THR A 539 -28.76 -41.83 22.57
CA THR A 539 -27.36 -42.17 22.24
C THR A 539 -26.56 -40.91 21.90
N PHE A 540 -25.34 -40.81 22.43
CA PHE A 540 -24.45 -39.66 22.23
C PHE A 540 -22.98 -40.06 22.21
N TYR A 541 -22.13 -39.13 21.76
CA TYR A 541 -20.70 -39.13 22.02
C TYR A 541 -20.26 -37.83 22.69
N LEU A 542 -19.12 -37.90 23.37
CA LEU A 542 -18.50 -36.77 24.07
C LEU A 542 -16.98 -36.92 24.05
N THR A 543 -16.26 -35.81 23.90
CA THR A 543 -14.78 -35.81 23.97
C THR A 543 -14.29 -35.18 25.26
N ARG A 544 -13.07 -35.56 25.66
CA ARG A 544 -12.37 -35.02 26.84
C ARG A 544 -10.89 -34.83 26.52
N GLU A 545 -10.28 -33.85 27.14
CA GLU A 545 -8.83 -33.59 27.04
C GLU A 545 -8.16 -33.80 28.40
N ASP A 546 -7.01 -34.50 28.41
CA ASP A 546 -6.16 -34.63 29.60
C ASP A 546 -4.91 -33.74 29.46
N LYS A 547 -4.89 -32.66 30.27
CA LYS A 547 -3.85 -31.63 30.30
C LYS A 547 -3.05 -31.65 31.60
N ARG A 548 -3.36 -32.55 32.54
CA ARG A 548 -2.79 -32.55 33.91
C ARG A 548 -1.26 -32.60 33.92
N ASN A 549 -0.69 -33.37 33.00
CA ASN A 549 0.76 -33.58 32.91
C ASN A 549 1.47 -32.64 31.93
N ILE A 550 0.72 -31.74 31.26
CA ILE A 550 1.33 -30.74 30.38
C ILE A 550 2.03 -29.70 31.25
N ARG A 551 3.25 -29.33 30.86
CA ARG A 551 4.02 -28.26 31.52
C ARG A 551 3.24 -26.94 31.53
N THR A 552 3.57 -26.12 32.52
CA THR A 552 3.01 -24.78 32.67
C THR A 552 4.09 -23.75 32.36
N PHE A 553 3.74 -22.74 31.56
CA PHE A 553 4.61 -21.60 31.23
C PHE A 553 4.11 -20.35 31.95
N PRO A 554 5.01 -19.56 32.56
CA PRO A 554 4.66 -18.29 33.20
C PRO A 554 4.75 -17.11 32.20
N LEU A 555 3.80 -16.18 32.29
CA LEU A 555 3.87 -14.85 31.68
C LEU A 555 3.73 -13.79 32.76
N VAL A 556 4.60 -12.78 32.72
CA VAL A 556 4.55 -11.67 33.66
C VAL A 556 3.77 -10.52 33.04
N TYR A 557 2.66 -10.15 33.67
CA TYR A 557 1.88 -8.97 33.33
C TYR A 557 2.36 -7.79 34.18
N SER A 558 3.24 -6.95 33.64
CA SER A 558 3.89 -5.87 34.41
C SER A 558 2.98 -4.69 34.72
N LEU A 559 1.92 -4.47 33.93
CA LEU A 559 1.02 -3.32 34.08
C LEU A 559 -0.25 -3.62 34.90
N ARG A 560 -0.36 -4.78 35.56
CA ARG A 560 -1.52 -5.04 36.43
C ARG A 560 -1.36 -4.30 37.75
N GLU A 561 -2.48 -3.76 38.24
CA GLU A 561 -2.58 -3.09 39.52
C GLU A 561 -3.06 -4.07 40.61
N PRO A 562 -2.60 -3.93 41.86
CA PRO A 562 -1.65 -2.94 42.37
C PRO A 562 -0.15 -3.31 42.18
N ALA A 563 0.14 -4.48 41.60
CA ALA A 563 1.51 -4.95 41.35
C ALA A 563 1.53 -5.95 40.19
N PRO A 564 2.69 -6.16 39.52
CA PRO A 564 2.83 -7.19 38.49
C PRO A 564 2.32 -8.56 38.93
N THR A 565 1.68 -9.28 38.01
CA THR A 565 1.16 -10.63 38.28
C THR A 565 1.68 -11.65 37.29
N VAL A 566 1.79 -12.90 37.72
CA VAL A 566 2.10 -14.02 36.84
C VAL A 566 0.80 -14.67 36.38
N SER A 567 0.66 -14.87 35.08
CA SER A 567 -0.36 -15.73 34.49
C SER A 567 0.30 -17.01 34.01
N GLU A 568 -0.39 -18.13 34.22
CA GLU A 568 0.10 -19.46 33.87
C GLU A 568 -0.76 -20.07 32.77
N TYR A 569 -0.13 -20.81 31.85
CA TYR A 569 -0.84 -21.53 30.79
C TYR A 569 -0.13 -22.84 30.44
N LYS A 570 -0.91 -23.83 29.97
CA LYS A 570 -0.38 -25.11 29.48
C LYS A 570 0.25 -24.93 28.12
N TYR A 571 1.44 -25.50 27.91
CA TYR A 571 2.14 -25.39 26.63
C TYR A 571 2.96 -26.63 26.36
N GLU A 572 3.10 -27.07 25.12
CA GLU A 572 3.91 -28.25 24.78
C GLU A 572 5.13 -27.84 23.95
N LEU A 573 6.30 -28.36 24.30
CA LEU A 573 7.52 -28.19 23.51
C LEU A 573 7.79 -29.44 22.64
N PRO A 574 8.46 -29.27 21.49
CA PRO A 574 8.93 -30.38 20.68
C PRO A 574 9.78 -31.36 21.50
N GLY A 575 9.44 -32.66 21.41
CA GLY A 575 10.13 -33.71 22.16
C GLY A 575 9.62 -33.95 23.58
N ASP A 576 8.67 -33.17 24.07
CA ASP A 576 7.99 -33.49 25.34
C ASP A 576 7.33 -34.84 25.28
N THR A 577 7.50 -35.68 26.32
CA THR A 577 6.83 -36.99 26.40
C THR A 577 5.43 -36.88 27.00
N ALA A 578 5.22 -35.97 27.95
CA ALA A 578 3.92 -35.63 28.50
C ALA A 578 3.21 -34.64 27.58
N VAL A 579 2.27 -35.16 26.80
CA VAL A 579 1.50 -34.42 25.78
C VAL A 579 0.00 -34.54 26.02
N LEU A 580 -0.76 -33.62 25.44
CA LEU A 580 -2.21 -33.62 25.38
C LEU A 580 -2.71 -34.98 24.91
N LYS A 581 -3.63 -35.56 25.67
CA LYS A 581 -4.38 -36.75 25.28
C LYS A 581 -5.82 -36.36 25.02
N GLN A 582 -6.33 -36.77 23.86
CA GLN A 582 -7.71 -36.59 23.48
C GLN A 582 -8.44 -37.93 23.58
N GLU A 583 -9.59 -37.91 24.23
CA GLU A 583 -10.37 -39.08 24.57
C GLU A 583 -11.77 -38.96 23.97
N LEU A 584 -12.36 -40.10 23.59
CA LEU A 584 -13.72 -40.20 23.07
C LEU A 584 -14.52 -41.13 23.96
N PHE A 585 -15.74 -40.72 24.27
CA PHE A 585 -16.72 -41.47 25.03
C PHE A 585 -17.98 -41.64 24.19
N ILE A 586 -18.62 -42.78 24.35
CA ILE A 586 -19.98 -43.05 23.84
C ILE A 586 -20.89 -43.34 25.03
N GLY A 587 -22.15 -42.99 24.91
CA GLY A 587 -23.13 -43.28 25.95
C GLY A 587 -24.55 -43.33 25.44
N ASN A 588 -25.43 -43.84 26.30
CA ASN A 588 -26.86 -43.79 26.09
C ASN A 588 -27.55 -43.49 27.44
N VAL A 589 -28.19 -42.32 27.53
CA VAL A 589 -28.76 -41.81 28.79
C VAL A 589 -29.95 -42.62 29.30
N LYS A 590 -30.68 -43.33 28.42
CA LYS A 590 -31.83 -44.15 28.81
C LYS A 590 -31.41 -45.50 29.40
N THR A 591 -30.30 -46.06 28.93
CA THR A 591 -29.73 -47.32 29.45
C THR A 591 -28.72 -47.09 30.58
N GLY A 592 -28.24 -45.85 30.76
CA GLY A 592 -27.16 -45.53 31.70
C GLY A 592 -25.76 -45.93 31.20
N MET A 593 -25.63 -46.33 29.92
CA MET A 593 -24.34 -46.67 29.33
C MET A 593 -23.47 -45.42 29.21
N PHE A 594 -22.22 -45.50 29.67
CA PHE A 594 -21.18 -44.50 29.42
C PHE A 594 -19.83 -45.20 29.37
N LYS A 595 -19.14 -45.15 28.23
CA LYS A 595 -17.93 -45.93 27.96
C LYS A 595 -16.89 -45.12 27.22
N LYS A 596 -15.64 -45.20 27.69
CA LYS A 596 -14.46 -44.70 26.98
C LYS A 596 -14.12 -45.61 25.80
N VAL A 597 -13.85 -45.01 24.64
CA VAL A 597 -13.47 -45.69 23.40
C VAL A 597 -11.95 -45.69 23.26
N ASP A 598 -11.37 -46.82 22.85
CA ASP A 598 -9.93 -46.93 22.58
C ASP A 598 -9.56 -46.31 21.22
N VAL A 599 -9.38 -44.99 21.21
CA VAL A 599 -9.05 -44.22 19.99
C VAL A 599 -7.56 -43.90 19.83
N VAL A 600 -6.76 -44.17 20.86
CA VAL A 600 -5.35 -43.76 20.92
C VAL A 600 -4.47 -44.77 20.19
N LYS A 601 -3.74 -44.31 19.18
CA LYS A 601 -2.75 -45.10 18.42
C LYS A 601 -1.37 -44.45 18.44
N TRP A 602 -1.30 -43.12 18.38
CA TRP A 602 -0.04 -42.39 18.38
C TRP A 602 0.04 -41.38 19.52
N ARG A 603 1.26 -41.19 20.02
CA ARG A 603 1.56 -40.13 20.99
C ARG A 603 1.27 -38.76 20.39
N GLY A 604 0.56 -37.92 21.14
CA GLY A 604 0.25 -36.55 20.74
C GLY A 604 -0.55 -36.46 19.43
N GLN A 605 -1.33 -37.50 19.10
CA GLN A 605 -2.22 -37.51 17.95
C GLN A 605 -3.26 -36.38 18.05
N LEU A 606 -3.73 -35.92 16.89
CA LEU A 606 -4.94 -35.11 16.82
C LEU A 606 -6.12 -36.01 16.51
N LEU A 607 -7.22 -35.84 17.24
CA LEU A 607 -8.49 -36.51 17.07
C LEU A 607 -9.53 -35.50 16.59
N GLU A 608 -10.12 -35.74 15.42
CA GLU A 608 -11.17 -34.92 14.83
C GLU A 608 -12.43 -35.80 14.63
N VAL A 609 -13.47 -35.56 15.42
CA VAL A 609 -14.75 -36.28 15.25
C VAL A 609 -15.53 -35.64 14.09
N LEU A 610 -16.05 -36.47 13.18
CA LEU A 610 -16.79 -36.03 12.01
C LEU A 610 -18.30 -36.17 12.26
N LYS A 611 -19.01 -35.04 12.15
CA LYS A 611 -20.48 -35.05 12.12
C LYS A 611 -20.96 -35.51 10.74
N VAL A 612 -21.67 -36.63 10.71
CA VAL A 612 -22.18 -37.23 9.47
C VAL A 612 -23.71 -37.24 9.54
N ALA A 613 -24.35 -36.63 8.55
CA ALA A 613 -25.81 -36.62 8.47
C ALA A 613 -26.37 -38.04 8.31
N ASP A 614 -27.54 -38.29 8.89
CA ASP A 614 -28.30 -39.53 8.79
C ASP A 614 -27.57 -40.79 9.32
N VAL A 615 -26.58 -40.60 10.21
CA VAL A 615 -25.87 -41.69 10.89
C VAL A 615 -26.18 -41.63 12.38
N GLN A 616 -26.78 -42.71 12.89
CA GLN A 616 -27.24 -42.80 14.29
C GLN A 616 -26.59 -43.95 15.08
N ASP A 617 -26.01 -44.92 14.38
CA ASP A 617 -25.51 -46.17 14.96
C ASP A 617 -24.00 -46.20 15.19
N ARG A 618 -23.27 -45.19 14.71
CA ARG A 618 -21.81 -45.11 14.78
C ARG A 618 -21.29 -43.67 14.74
N VAL A 619 -20.07 -43.47 15.20
CA VAL A 619 -19.34 -42.19 15.19
C VAL A 619 -18.16 -42.28 14.24
N PHE A 620 -18.01 -41.33 13.32
CA PHE A 620 -16.82 -41.26 12.47
C PHE A 620 -15.79 -40.31 13.08
N PHE A 621 -14.51 -40.65 13.01
CA PHE A 621 -13.44 -39.76 13.44
C PHE A 621 -12.18 -39.94 12.61
N ILE A 622 -11.36 -38.90 12.53
CA ILE A 622 -10.01 -38.93 12.00
C ILE A 622 -9.03 -38.88 13.16
N ARG A 623 -8.03 -39.75 13.15
CA ARG A 623 -6.84 -39.59 14.00
C ARG A 623 -5.62 -39.32 13.14
N LYS A 624 -4.89 -38.25 13.43
CA LYS A 624 -3.64 -37.88 12.74
C LYS A 624 -2.47 -38.09 13.68
N LYS A 625 -1.38 -38.70 13.20
CA LYS A 625 -0.14 -38.87 13.96
C LYS A 625 0.40 -37.53 14.42
N GLY A 626 1.13 -37.51 15.54
CA GLY A 626 1.71 -36.28 16.11
C GLY A 626 2.56 -35.46 15.12
N THR A 627 3.29 -36.15 14.25
CA THR A 627 4.11 -35.58 13.16
C THR A 627 3.32 -35.18 11.90
N ARG A 628 2.01 -35.36 11.91
CA ARG A 628 1.08 -35.09 10.80
C ARG A 628 1.39 -35.78 9.47
N ASN A 629 2.21 -36.83 9.45
CA ASN A 629 2.60 -37.50 8.22
C ASN A 629 1.80 -38.78 7.91
N GLU A 630 0.81 -39.07 8.76
CA GLU A 630 0.03 -40.29 8.72
C GLU A 630 -1.32 -40.03 9.42
N PHE A 631 -2.41 -40.55 8.87
CA PHE A 631 -3.73 -40.47 9.51
C PHE A 631 -4.60 -41.68 9.17
N GLU A 632 -5.65 -41.86 9.97
CA GLU A 632 -6.69 -42.85 9.72
C GLU A 632 -8.07 -42.22 9.84
N LEU A 633 -8.97 -42.60 8.92
CA LEU A 633 -10.41 -42.42 9.10
C LEU A 633 -10.96 -43.70 9.72
N CYS A 634 -11.65 -43.55 10.84
CA CYS A 634 -12.21 -44.65 11.63
C CYS A 634 -13.72 -44.44 11.86
N SER A 635 -14.41 -45.53 12.20
CA SER A 635 -15.75 -45.50 12.79
C SER A 635 -15.77 -46.24 14.12
N VAL A 636 -16.56 -45.74 15.07
CA VAL A 636 -16.88 -46.38 16.34
C VAL A 636 -18.31 -46.85 16.31
N ASP A 637 -18.59 -48.12 16.58
CA ASP A 637 -19.96 -48.58 16.81
C ASP A 637 -20.51 -47.98 18.11
N ALA A 638 -21.64 -47.27 18.05
CA ALA A 638 -22.15 -46.48 19.16
C ALA A 638 -22.74 -47.33 20.31
N LYS A 639 -22.95 -48.64 20.11
CA LYS A 639 -23.47 -49.56 21.12
C LYS A 639 -22.35 -50.33 21.82
N THR A 640 -21.34 -50.75 21.07
CA THR A 640 -20.26 -51.62 21.57
C THR A 640 -18.99 -50.85 21.90
N GLY A 641 -18.76 -49.71 21.24
CA GLY A 641 -17.49 -48.97 21.29
C GLY A 641 -16.36 -49.61 20.47
N GLU A 642 -16.67 -50.57 19.61
CA GLU A 642 -15.69 -51.18 18.71
C GLU A 642 -15.21 -50.17 17.65
N VAL A 643 -13.89 -50.04 17.49
CA VAL A 643 -13.26 -49.15 16.52
C VAL A 643 -12.88 -49.93 15.26
N LYS A 644 -13.39 -49.49 14.11
CA LYS A 644 -13.01 -49.99 12.78
C LYS A 644 -12.22 -48.93 12.03
N VAL A 645 -11.02 -49.26 11.56
CA VAL A 645 -10.27 -48.43 10.61
C VAL A 645 -10.86 -48.61 9.22
N ILE A 646 -11.23 -47.50 8.56
CA ILE A 646 -11.83 -47.49 7.21
C ILE A 646 -10.76 -47.14 6.18
N LEU A 647 -10.01 -46.07 6.41
CA LEU A 647 -8.91 -45.63 5.55
C LEU A 647 -7.66 -45.39 6.37
N HIS A 648 -6.51 -45.71 5.79
CA HIS A 648 -5.19 -45.39 6.30
C HIS A 648 -4.41 -44.67 5.20
N GLU A 649 -3.80 -43.54 5.54
CA GLU A 649 -3.07 -42.70 4.61
C GLU A 649 -1.73 -42.25 5.19
N VAL A 650 -0.71 -42.25 4.35
CA VAL A 650 0.63 -41.74 4.66
C VAL A 650 0.96 -40.60 3.70
N SER A 651 1.26 -39.42 4.24
CA SER A 651 1.70 -38.24 3.48
C SER A 651 3.01 -37.72 4.07
N LYS A 652 4.14 -38.18 3.51
CA LYS A 652 5.48 -37.74 3.92
C LYS A 652 5.92 -36.52 3.11
N PRO A 653 6.71 -35.61 3.70
CA PRO A 653 7.15 -35.61 5.10
C PRO A 653 6.05 -35.23 6.11
N TYR A 654 5.00 -34.52 5.70
CA TYR A 654 3.81 -34.20 6.48
C TYR A 654 2.59 -33.94 5.58
N LEU A 655 1.37 -34.11 6.09
CA LEU A 655 0.10 -33.76 5.47
C LEU A 655 -0.01 -32.25 5.25
N ASN A 656 -0.52 -31.84 4.09
CA ASN A 656 -0.95 -30.45 3.89
C ASN A 656 -2.24 -30.17 4.68
N GLU A 657 -2.10 -29.61 5.89
CA GLU A 657 -3.25 -29.33 6.76
C GLU A 657 -4.17 -28.22 6.21
N GLU A 658 -3.66 -27.31 5.40
CA GLU A 658 -4.44 -26.21 4.83
C GLU A 658 -5.47 -26.67 3.79
N LEU A 659 -5.14 -27.72 3.02
CA LEU A 659 -6.00 -28.27 1.97
C LEU A 659 -6.66 -29.58 2.34
N PHE A 660 -6.18 -30.25 3.40
CA PHE A 660 -6.71 -31.53 3.85
C PHE A 660 -8.23 -31.48 4.01
N SER A 661 -8.91 -32.50 3.48
CA SER A 661 -10.34 -32.62 3.58
C SER A 661 -10.75 -34.08 3.48
N CYS A 662 -11.62 -34.50 4.40
CA CYS A 662 -12.29 -35.78 4.34
C CYS A 662 -13.79 -35.54 4.55
N ARG A 663 -14.62 -36.04 3.64
CA ARG A 663 -16.08 -35.88 3.66
C ARG A 663 -16.74 -37.24 3.59
N VAL A 664 -17.43 -37.61 4.65
CA VAL A 664 -18.25 -38.83 4.74
C VAL A 664 -19.69 -38.46 4.41
N LEU A 665 -20.26 -39.11 3.41
CA LEU A 665 -21.54 -38.73 2.80
C LEU A 665 -22.48 -39.93 2.70
N ASN A 666 -23.76 -39.65 2.42
CA ASN A 666 -24.78 -40.66 2.09
C ASN A 666 -24.87 -41.78 3.14
N GLY A 667 -24.92 -41.41 4.42
CA GLY A 667 -24.97 -42.36 5.54
C GLY A 667 -23.70 -43.20 5.70
N GLY A 668 -22.53 -42.67 5.32
CA GLY A 668 -21.26 -43.38 5.41
C GLY A 668 -20.90 -44.24 4.20
N LYS A 669 -21.71 -44.21 3.13
CA LYS A 669 -21.50 -45.04 1.93
C LYS A 669 -20.45 -44.45 0.97
N ASP A 670 -20.29 -43.14 0.96
CA ASP A 670 -19.38 -42.43 0.06
C ASP A 670 -18.39 -41.58 0.88
N ILE A 671 -17.09 -41.75 0.62
CA ILE A 671 -16.03 -41.00 1.29
C ILE A 671 -15.22 -40.26 0.22
N LEU A 672 -15.15 -38.94 0.31
CA LEU A 672 -14.25 -38.12 -0.49
C LEU A 672 -13.05 -37.72 0.36
N LEU A 673 -11.87 -38.18 -0.05
CA LEU A 673 -10.61 -37.93 0.65
C LEU A 673 -9.67 -37.09 -0.23
N TRP A 674 -9.14 -36.01 0.34
CA TRP A 674 -8.03 -35.26 -0.24
C TRP A 674 -6.70 -35.91 0.13
N SER A 675 -5.82 -36.10 -0.85
CA SER A 675 -4.47 -36.61 -0.66
C SER A 675 -3.51 -36.04 -1.70
N ASP A 676 -2.27 -35.79 -1.29
CA ASP A 676 -1.18 -35.33 -2.13
C ASP A 676 -0.22 -36.47 -2.56
N ARG A 677 -0.67 -37.72 -2.46
CA ARG A 677 0.14 -38.91 -2.78
C ARG A 677 0.73 -38.96 -4.19
N SER A 678 0.18 -38.19 -5.13
CA SER A 678 0.69 -38.08 -6.51
C SER A 678 1.80 -37.04 -6.65
N GLY A 679 2.18 -36.35 -5.57
CA GLY A 679 2.99 -35.13 -5.60
C GLY A 679 2.15 -33.85 -5.77
N TRP A 680 0.84 -33.99 -6.02
CA TRP A 680 -0.12 -32.91 -6.14
C TRP A 680 -1.39 -33.24 -5.35
N GLY A 681 -2.02 -32.23 -4.75
CA GLY A 681 -3.24 -32.43 -3.96
C GLY A 681 -4.45 -32.79 -4.83
N HIS A 682 -5.09 -33.93 -4.58
CA HIS A 682 -6.26 -34.39 -5.34
C HIS A 682 -7.29 -35.12 -4.49
N TYR A 683 -8.51 -35.22 -5.01
CA TYR A 683 -9.61 -35.94 -4.37
C TYR A 683 -9.74 -37.37 -4.89
N TYR A 684 -10.01 -38.28 -3.98
CA TYR A 684 -10.22 -39.71 -4.20
C TYR A 684 -11.56 -40.11 -3.56
N HIS A 685 -12.35 -40.89 -4.28
CA HIS A 685 -13.68 -41.35 -3.85
C HIS A 685 -13.60 -42.81 -3.44
N TYR A 686 -13.95 -43.11 -2.19
CA TYR A 686 -13.98 -44.45 -1.60
C TYR A 686 -15.41 -44.83 -1.20
N ASP A 687 -15.68 -46.13 -1.10
CA ASP A 687 -16.88 -46.62 -0.43
C ASP A 687 -16.72 -46.63 1.10
N GLY A 688 -17.81 -46.93 1.83
CA GLY A 688 -17.81 -47.01 3.30
C GLY A 688 -16.96 -48.11 3.93
N ASN A 689 -16.39 -49.01 3.12
CA ASN A 689 -15.44 -50.03 3.57
C ASN A 689 -13.99 -49.68 3.23
N GLY A 690 -13.75 -48.49 2.66
CA GLY A 690 -12.43 -48.01 2.29
C GLY A 690 -11.92 -48.51 0.93
N LYS A 691 -12.78 -49.08 0.09
CA LYS A 691 -12.40 -49.47 -1.27
C LYS A 691 -12.40 -48.24 -2.17
N LEU A 692 -11.29 -47.98 -2.85
CA LEU A 692 -11.21 -46.89 -3.84
C LEU A 692 -12.17 -47.18 -5.00
N LEU A 693 -13.06 -46.23 -5.26
CA LEU A 693 -14.01 -46.27 -6.37
C LEU A 693 -13.51 -45.45 -7.55
N ASN A 694 -13.06 -44.22 -7.32
CA ASN A 694 -12.61 -43.32 -8.40
C ASN A 694 -11.51 -42.35 -7.92
N VAL A 695 -10.63 -41.99 -8.85
CA VAL A 695 -9.79 -40.78 -8.73
C VAL A 695 -10.62 -39.61 -9.25
N VAL A 696 -10.97 -38.66 -8.39
CA VAL A 696 -11.92 -37.58 -8.71
C VAL A 696 -11.22 -36.43 -9.43
N THR A 697 -9.99 -36.11 -9.04
CA THR A 697 -9.15 -35.12 -9.73
C THR A 697 -7.73 -35.67 -9.91
N SER A 698 -7.04 -35.23 -10.96
CA SER A 698 -5.65 -35.63 -11.25
C SER A 698 -4.95 -34.63 -12.18
N GLY A 699 -3.61 -34.62 -12.17
CA GLY A 699 -2.75 -33.85 -13.08
C GLY A 699 -1.67 -33.06 -12.34
N GLU A 700 -0.95 -32.21 -13.08
CA GLU A 700 0.08 -31.32 -12.53
C GLU A 700 -0.52 -30.01 -12.02
N TRP A 701 -1.44 -30.10 -11.07
CA TRP A 701 -2.13 -28.96 -10.44
C TRP A 701 -2.72 -29.39 -9.10
N THR A 702 -2.94 -28.47 -8.17
CA THR A 702 -3.47 -28.79 -6.85
C THR A 702 -4.97 -28.52 -6.79
N ALA A 703 -5.77 -29.54 -6.50
CA ALA A 703 -7.15 -29.37 -6.06
C ALA A 703 -7.15 -28.81 -4.64
N GLY A 704 -7.84 -27.69 -4.44
CA GLY A 704 -8.03 -27.01 -3.18
C GLY A 704 -9.27 -27.49 -2.42
N ARG A 705 -9.77 -26.65 -1.51
CA ARG A 705 -10.94 -26.95 -0.67
C ARG A 705 -12.22 -27.13 -1.51
N ILE A 706 -13.06 -28.08 -1.09
CA ILE A 706 -14.43 -28.23 -1.60
C ILE A 706 -15.30 -27.07 -1.07
N MET A 707 -15.91 -26.34 -1.99
CA MET A 707 -16.88 -25.27 -1.71
C MET A 707 -18.28 -25.81 -1.52
N LYS A 708 -18.68 -26.79 -2.33
CA LYS A 708 -20.01 -27.39 -2.25
C LYS A 708 -20.03 -28.80 -2.80
N ILE A 709 -20.90 -29.63 -2.25
CA ILE A 709 -21.17 -31.00 -2.71
C ILE A 709 -22.64 -31.09 -3.08
N ASP A 710 -22.91 -31.53 -4.30
CA ASP A 710 -24.24 -31.92 -4.76
C ASP A 710 -24.32 -33.45 -4.70
N THR A 711 -24.88 -33.98 -3.61
CA THR A 711 -25.01 -35.42 -3.38
C THR A 711 -26.03 -36.08 -4.31
N VAL A 712 -27.02 -35.31 -4.81
CA VAL A 712 -28.05 -35.79 -5.74
C VAL A 712 -27.44 -36.00 -7.12
N LYS A 713 -26.70 -35.02 -7.64
CA LYS A 713 -26.01 -35.13 -8.94
C LYS A 713 -24.65 -35.80 -8.85
N LYS A 714 -24.18 -36.12 -7.64
CA LYS A 714 -22.84 -36.68 -7.34
C LYS A 714 -21.72 -35.82 -7.95
N GLN A 715 -21.75 -34.53 -7.64
CA GLN A 715 -20.78 -33.54 -8.12
C GLN A 715 -20.14 -32.78 -6.96
N ILE A 716 -18.89 -32.37 -7.15
CA ILE A 716 -18.18 -31.47 -6.24
C ILE A 716 -17.81 -30.18 -6.95
N TYR A 717 -17.93 -29.08 -6.22
CA TYR A 717 -17.45 -27.75 -6.58
C TYR A 717 -16.24 -27.46 -5.69
N LEU A 718 -15.07 -27.26 -6.27
CA LEU A 718 -13.80 -27.16 -5.55
C LEU A 718 -12.91 -26.08 -6.14
N TYR A 719 -12.06 -25.48 -5.30
CA TYR A 719 -11.01 -24.61 -5.81
C TYR A 719 -9.88 -25.42 -6.46
N GLY A 720 -9.16 -24.84 -7.41
CA GLY A 720 -7.95 -25.41 -7.99
C GLY A 720 -6.88 -24.35 -8.23
N PHE A 721 -5.62 -24.79 -8.18
CA PHE A 721 -4.42 -23.97 -8.23
C PHE A 721 -3.46 -24.49 -9.31
N GLY A 722 -2.85 -23.60 -10.08
CA GLY A 722 -1.80 -23.95 -11.05
C GLY A 722 -2.23 -24.75 -12.29
N LYS A 723 -3.53 -25.01 -12.49
CA LYS A 723 -4.03 -25.78 -13.65
C LYS A 723 -4.01 -24.99 -14.96
N GLU A 724 -4.38 -23.72 -14.90
CA GLU A 724 -4.49 -22.85 -16.07
C GLU A 724 -3.13 -22.22 -16.41
N LYS A 725 -2.65 -22.45 -17.63
CA LYS A 725 -1.32 -22.00 -18.07
C LYS A 725 -1.23 -20.48 -18.21
N GLY A 726 -0.04 -19.94 -17.97
CA GLY A 726 0.23 -18.51 -18.11
C GLY A 726 -0.38 -17.63 -17.00
N ARG A 727 -0.77 -18.24 -15.88
CA ARG A 727 -1.37 -17.56 -14.73
C ARG A 727 -0.54 -17.79 -13.48
N ASN A 728 -0.69 -16.90 -12.49
CA ASN A 728 -0.07 -17.10 -11.19
C ASN A 728 -0.64 -18.39 -10.56
N PRO A 729 0.20 -19.39 -10.22
CA PRO A 729 -0.26 -20.68 -9.72
C PRO A 729 -0.93 -20.57 -8.33
N ASN A 730 -0.74 -19.45 -7.63
CA ASN A 730 -1.38 -19.19 -6.35
C ASN A 730 -2.82 -18.64 -6.49
N TYR A 731 -3.30 -18.33 -7.69
CA TYR A 731 -4.69 -17.90 -7.90
C TYR A 731 -5.68 -19.05 -7.71
N THR A 732 -6.79 -18.74 -7.04
CA THR A 732 -7.90 -19.67 -6.82
C THR A 732 -8.86 -19.66 -8.01
N TYR A 733 -9.17 -20.85 -8.53
CA TYR A 733 -10.18 -21.04 -9.59
C TYR A 733 -11.25 -22.01 -9.15
N LEU A 734 -12.53 -21.75 -9.42
CA LEU A 734 -13.61 -22.69 -9.12
C LEU A 734 -13.78 -23.70 -10.26
N TYR A 735 -13.79 -24.98 -9.91
CA TYR A 735 -14.10 -26.09 -10.81
C TYR A 735 -15.29 -26.89 -10.32
N ARG A 736 -15.96 -27.55 -11.25
CA ARG A 736 -16.94 -28.61 -10.99
C ARG A 736 -16.47 -29.93 -11.59
N VAL A 737 -16.64 -31.04 -10.87
CA VAL A 737 -16.34 -32.40 -11.37
C VAL A 737 -17.30 -33.42 -10.76
N GLY A 738 -17.58 -34.51 -11.49
CA GLY A 738 -18.37 -35.63 -10.96
C GLY A 738 -17.56 -36.50 -10.00
N PHE A 739 -18.21 -37.22 -9.08
CA PHE A 739 -17.53 -38.18 -8.18
C PHE A 739 -16.75 -39.27 -8.94
N ASN A 740 -17.16 -39.56 -10.18
CA ASN A 740 -16.47 -40.48 -11.08
C ASN A 740 -15.23 -39.89 -11.78
N GLY A 741 -14.82 -38.66 -11.42
CA GLY A 741 -13.70 -37.94 -12.01
C GLY A 741 -13.92 -37.39 -13.42
N LYS A 742 -15.13 -37.53 -13.98
CA LYS A 742 -15.45 -37.04 -15.33
C LYS A 742 -16.00 -35.62 -15.31
N ARG A 743 -15.88 -34.96 -16.46
CA ARG A 743 -16.43 -33.62 -16.75
C ARG A 743 -15.92 -32.54 -15.79
N LEU A 744 -14.61 -32.50 -15.56
CA LEU A 744 -13.96 -31.36 -14.90
C LEU A 744 -14.20 -30.10 -15.76
N THR A 745 -14.84 -29.08 -15.19
CA THR A 745 -15.21 -27.83 -15.87
C THR A 745 -14.72 -26.64 -15.05
N LEU A 746 -13.98 -25.71 -15.67
CA LEU A 746 -13.63 -24.41 -15.09
C LEU A 746 -14.87 -23.51 -15.10
N LEU A 747 -15.21 -22.94 -13.94
CA LEU A 747 -16.42 -22.11 -13.76
C LEU A 747 -16.11 -20.62 -13.66
N THR A 748 -14.87 -20.26 -13.38
CA THR A 748 -14.40 -18.86 -13.20
C THR A 748 -13.16 -18.62 -14.08
N PRO A 749 -13.33 -18.31 -15.38
CA PRO A 749 -12.22 -18.28 -16.34
C PRO A 749 -11.33 -17.04 -16.27
N GLU A 750 -11.72 -15.98 -15.58
CA GLU A 750 -11.00 -14.71 -15.51
C GLU A 750 -9.63 -14.88 -14.85
N ASN A 751 -8.60 -14.15 -15.27
CA ASN A 751 -7.26 -14.29 -14.69
C ASN A 751 -7.15 -13.48 -13.37
N ALA A 752 -7.70 -14.01 -12.29
CA ALA A 752 -7.74 -13.41 -10.96
C ALA A 752 -7.76 -14.49 -9.87
N THR A 753 -7.65 -14.07 -8.60
CA THR A 753 -8.09 -14.90 -7.47
C THR A 753 -9.62 -14.80 -7.35
N HIS A 754 -10.28 -15.94 -7.11
CA HIS A 754 -11.73 -16.05 -6.99
C HIS A 754 -12.16 -16.53 -5.59
N SER A 755 -13.16 -15.86 -5.02
CA SER A 755 -13.83 -16.22 -3.77
C SER A 755 -15.32 -16.37 -4.04
N THR A 756 -15.76 -17.63 -4.13
CA THR A 756 -17.06 -18.01 -4.69
C THR A 756 -18.03 -18.54 -3.64
N PHE A 757 -19.32 -18.33 -3.88
CA PHE A 757 -20.43 -18.93 -3.15
C PHE A 757 -21.32 -19.70 -4.13
N VAL A 758 -21.57 -20.98 -3.86
CA VAL A 758 -22.35 -21.86 -4.75
C VAL A 758 -23.75 -22.11 -4.19
N HIS A 759 -24.76 -21.69 -4.94
CA HIS A 759 -26.17 -21.88 -4.62
C HIS A 759 -26.79 -23.01 -5.45
N LEU A 760 -26.84 -24.22 -4.89
CA LEU A 760 -27.41 -25.39 -5.59
C LEU A 760 -28.91 -25.26 -5.87
N GLY A 761 -29.70 -24.79 -4.89
CA GLY A 761 -31.16 -24.66 -5.00
C GLY A 761 -31.57 -23.68 -6.10
N GLY A 762 -30.93 -22.51 -6.14
CA GLY A 762 -31.13 -21.50 -7.18
C GLY A 762 -30.32 -21.70 -8.46
N GLY A 763 -29.37 -22.65 -8.51
CA GLY A 763 -28.52 -22.87 -9.67
C GLY A 763 -27.61 -21.68 -10.03
N LEU A 764 -27.07 -20.98 -9.01
CA LEU A 764 -26.24 -19.79 -9.18
C LEU A 764 -24.86 -19.93 -8.53
N ILE A 765 -23.90 -19.15 -9.02
CA ILE A 765 -22.59 -18.94 -8.41
C ILE A 765 -22.41 -17.43 -8.27
N VAL A 766 -22.09 -16.96 -7.07
CA VAL A 766 -21.64 -15.58 -6.81
C VAL A 766 -20.13 -15.62 -6.66
N ASP A 767 -19.42 -14.79 -7.40
CA ASP A 767 -17.96 -14.82 -7.50
C ASP A 767 -17.38 -13.43 -7.25
N ASN A 768 -16.70 -13.27 -6.13
CA ASN A 768 -15.89 -12.10 -5.82
C ASN A 768 -14.48 -12.35 -6.37
N PHE A 769 -14.00 -11.52 -7.28
CA PHE A 769 -12.70 -11.74 -7.89
C PHE A 769 -11.92 -10.45 -8.12
N SER A 770 -10.61 -10.56 -7.93
CA SER A 770 -9.66 -9.50 -8.24
C SER A 770 -8.23 -10.06 -8.30
N ARG A 771 -7.34 -9.26 -8.87
CA ARG A 771 -5.92 -9.28 -8.57
C ARG A 771 -5.57 -8.07 -7.72
N VAL A 772 -4.41 -8.12 -7.07
CA VAL A 772 -3.82 -6.99 -6.33
C VAL A 772 -3.76 -5.68 -7.15
N ASP A 773 -3.64 -5.79 -8.48
CA ASP A 773 -3.47 -4.69 -9.44
C ASP A 773 -4.73 -4.40 -10.28
N THR A 774 -5.91 -4.81 -9.81
CA THR A 774 -7.19 -4.59 -10.52
C THR A 774 -8.28 -4.09 -9.59
N VAL A 775 -9.31 -3.48 -10.17
CA VAL A 775 -10.53 -3.13 -9.45
C VAL A 775 -11.32 -4.40 -9.10
N PRO A 776 -11.68 -4.63 -7.82
CA PRO A 776 -12.55 -5.73 -7.44
C PRO A 776 -13.88 -5.77 -8.17
N GLN A 777 -14.30 -6.97 -8.56
CA GLN A 777 -15.58 -7.20 -9.20
C GLN A 777 -16.34 -8.35 -8.53
N ILE A 778 -17.66 -8.23 -8.54
CA ILE A 778 -18.58 -9.24 -8.04
C ILE A 778 -19.47 -9.65 -9.21
N SER A 779 -19.40 -10.92 -9.59
CA SER A 779 -20.20 -11.47 -10.68
C SER A 779 -21.21 -12.51 -10.20
N VAL A 780 -22.26 -12.69 -10.98
CA VAL A 780 -23.17 -13.83 -10.88
C VAL A 780 -23.06 -14.65 -12.13
N ARG A 781 -22.94 -15.97 -11.95
CA ARG A 781 -22.92 -16.97 -13.01
C ARG A 781 -24.03 -17.97 -12.79
N ASP A 782 -24.45 -18.63 -13.85
CA ASP A 782 -25.24 -19.85 -13.70
C ASP A 782 -24.36 -21.01 -13.18
N ILE A 783 -25.01 -22.11 -12.79
CA ILE A 783 -24.33 -23.29 -12.24
C ILE A 783 -23.35 -23.98 -13.22
N ASN A 784 -23.35 -23.58 -14.50
CA ASN A 784 -22.43 -24.06 -15.52
C ASN A 784 -21.25 -23.10 -15.75
N GLY A 785 -21.19 -21.98 -15.03
CA GLY A 785 -20.10 -21.01 -15.10
C GLY A 785 -20.32 -19.90 -16.14
N ARG A 786 -21.46 -19.88 -16.83
CA ARG A 786 -21.77 -18.79 -17.76
C ARG A 786 -22.08 -17.52 -16.97
N LEU A 787 -21.35 -16.44 -17.29
CA LEU A 787 -21.58 -15.12 -16.72
C LEU A 787 -23.00 -14.64 -17.04
N LEU A 788 -23.76 -14.29 -16.00
CA LEU A 788 -25.09 -13.68 -16.12
C LEU A 788 -24.99 -12.16 -15.99
N THR A 789 -24.24 -11.66 -15.01
CA THR A 789 -24.02 -10.22 -14.82
C THR A 789 -22.80 -9.93 -13.93
N ILE A 790 -22.27 -8.71 -14.02
CA ILE A 790 -21.43 -8.10 -12.99
C ILE A 790 -22.36 -7.29 -12.08
N LEU A 791 -22.54 -7.71 -10.83
CA LEU A 791 -23.43 -7.04 -9.88
C LEU A 791 -22.86 -5.72 -9.39
N GLU A 792 -21.58 -5.75 -9.04
CA GLU A 792 -20.88 -4.67 -8.39
C GLU A 792 -19.45 -4.59 -8.91
N LYS A 793 -18.94 -3.37 -8.93
CA LYS A 793 -17.53 -3.04 -9.15
C LYS A 793 -17.14 -2.06 -8.06
N ALA A 794 -16.08 -2.36 -7.32
CA ALA A 794 -15.59 -1.49 -6.26
C ALA A 794 -15.22 -0.10 -6.83
N ASP A 795 -15.60 0.95 -6.11
CA ASP A 795 -15.24 2.32 -6.48
C ASP A 795 -13.92 2.70 -5.83
N VAL A 796 -12.84 2.67 -6.63
CA VAL A 796 -11.48 3.03 -6.21
C VAL A 796 -11.14 4.49 -6.51
N SER A 797 -12.08 5.28 -7.03
CA SER A 797 -11.80 6.65 -7.48
C SER A 797 -11.27 7.53 -6.34
N HIS A 798 -11.84 7.41 -5.14
CA HIS A 798 -11.40 8.14 -3.94
C HIS A 798 -9.98 7.74 -3.51
N LEU A 799 -9.61 6.45 -3.59
CA LEU A 799 -8.23 6.00 -3.33
C LEU A 799 -7.24 6.59 -4.33
N LEU A 800 -7.57 6.54 -5.63
CA LEU A 800 -6.70 7.02 -6.69
C LEU A 800 -6.56 8.56 -6.63
N ALA A 801 -7.64 9.28 -6.36
CA ALA A 801 -7.63 10.72 -6.13
C ALA A 801 -6.81 11.08 -4.88
N TYR A 802 -6.83 10.24 -3.85
CA TYR A 802 -5.99 10.39 -2.66
C TYR A 802 -4.49 10.10 -2.95
N GLY A 803 -4.16 9.62 -4.14
CA GLY A 803 -2.80 9.34 -4.58
C GLY A 803 -2.34 7.90 -4.35
N TRP A 804 -3.21 7.01 -3.83
CA TRP A 804 -2.85 5.60 -3.72
C TRP A 804 -2.60 5.00 -5.12
N LYS A 805 -1.58 4.15 -5.24
CA LYS A 805 -1.25 3.44 -6.48
C LYS A 805 -1.31 1.94 -6.26
N TYR A 806 -1.75 1.21 -7.30
CA TYR A 806 -1.72 -0.24 -7.29
C TYR A 806 -0.28 -0.77 -7.09
N PRO A 807 -0.09 -1.82 -6.28
CA PRO A 807 1.16 -2.56 -6.23
C PRO A 807 1.47 -3.21 -7.59
N GLU A 808 2.74 -3.27 -7.98
CA GLU A 808 3.17 -3.93 -9.21
C GLU A 808 3.47 -5.40 -8.95
N GLN A 809 2.90 -6.31 -9.75
CA GLN A 809 3.24 -7.72 -9.71
C GLN A 809 4.56 -8.00 -10.41
N PHE A 810 5.35 -8.93 -9.87
CA PHE A 810 6.56 -9.41 -10.51
C PHE A 810 6.77 -10.91 -10.32
N THR A 811 7.70 -11.46 -11.10
CA THR A 811 8.17 -12.84 -10.97
C THR A 811 9.69 -12.85 -11.03
N VAL A 812 10.30 -13.64 -10.16
CA VAL A 812 11.75 -13.90 -10.10
C VAL A 812 11.98 -15.41 -9.99
N LYS A 813 13.20 -15.87 -10.28
CA LYS A 813 13.58 -17.26 -10.04
C LYS A 813 14.05 -17.46 -8.60
N ALA A 814 13.73 -18.61 -8.02
CA ALA A 814 14.33 -19.08 -6.79
C ALA A 814 15.85 -19.29 -6.96
N ALA A 815 16.56 -19.57 -5.87
CA ALA A 815 18.01 -19.76 -5.90
C ALA A 815 18.47 -20.98 -6.75
N ASP A 816 17.54 -21.86 -7.14
CA ASP A 816 17.82 -22.94 -8.10
C ASP A 816 17.86 -22.49 -9.58
N GLY A 817 17.50 -21.24 -9.87
CA GLY A 817 17.43 -20.69 -11.22
C GLY A 817 16.27 -21.22 -12.08
N LYS A 818 15.38 -22.04 -11.52
CA LYS A 818 14.30 -22.75 -12.25
C LYS A 818 12.92 -22.37 -11.76
N THR A 819 12.71 -22.41 -10.44
CA THR A 819 11.39 -22.26 -9.83
C THR A 819 10.94 -20.80 -9.85
N ASP A 820 9.76 -20.51 -10.39
CA ASP A 820 9.18 -19.16 -10.33
C ASP A 820 8.65 -18.83 -8.94
N LEU A 821 9.01 -17.64 -8.46
CA LEU A 821 8.54 -17.02 -7.22
C LEU A 821 7.77 -15.74 -7.60
N TYR A 822 6.53 -15.66 -7.15
CA TYR A 822 5.60 -14.58 -7.49
C TYR A 822 5.57 -13.55 -6.36
N GLY A 823 5.50 -12.28 -6.71
CA GLY A 823 5.59 -11.19 -5.74
C GLY A 823 4.87 -9.91 -6.15
N ILE A 824 4.84 -8.99 -5.19
CA ILE A 824 4.23 -7.66 -5.30
C ILE A 824 5.21 -6.60 -4.79
N MET A 825 5.21 -5.45 -5.46
CA MET A 825 6.10 -4.33 -5.20
C MET A 825 5.29 -3.05 -4.95
N TRP A 826 5.52 -2.42 -3.80
CA TRP A 826 5.05 -1.08 -3.51
C TRP A 826 6.17 -0.09 -3.79
N LYS A 827 5.83 0.97 -4.53
CA LYS A 827 6.73 2.06 -4.88
C LYS A 827 6.37 3.31 -4.08
N PRO A 828 7.32 4.24 -3.89
CA PRO A 828 7.00 5.58 -3.40
C PRO A 828 5.88 6.23 -4.21
N TYR A 829 5.09 7.07 -3.56
CA TYR A 829 3.98 7.73 -4.25
C TYR A 829 4.47 8.70 -5.35
N ASP A 830 5.49 9.48 -5.04
CA ASP A 830 6.22 10.38 -5.93
C ASP A 830 7.36 9.65 -6.68
N PHE A 831 7.18 8.35 -6.94
CA PHE A 831 8.17 7.53 -7.61
C PHE A 831 8.64 8.13 -8.94
N ASP A 832 9.96 8.26 -9.05
CA ASP A 832 10.68 8.73 -10.23
C ASP A 832 11.59 7.60 -10.71
N PRO A 833 11.35 7.02 -11.90
CA PRO A 833 12.15 5.90 -12.40
C PRO A 833 13.61 6.25 -12.69
N SER A 834 13.99 7.54 -12.71
CA SER A 834 15.37 7.99 -12.86
C SER A 834 16.17 7.96 -11.55
N LYS A 835 15.51 7.88 -10.39
CA LYS A 835 16.15 7.82 -9.06
C LYS A 835 16.46 6.39 -8.64
N LYS A 836 17.40 6.24 -7.70
CA LYS A 836 17.73 4.97 -7.04
C LYS A 836 17.19 4.92 -5.62
N TYR A 837 16.39 3.91 -5.34
CA TYR A 837 15.72 3.69 -4.07
C TYR A 837 16.29 2.46 -3.35
N PRO A 838 16.42 2.49 -2.02
CA PRO A 838 16.67 1.27 -1.25
C PRO A 838 15.50 0.31 -1.39
N ILE A 839 15.75 -0.97 -1.13
CA ILE A 839 14.73 -2.03 -1.19
C ILE A 839 14.59 -2.74 0.15
N VAL A 840 13.36 -2.99 0.58
CA VAL A 840 13.03 -3.74 1.80
C VAL A 840 12.16 -4.95 1.46
N SER A 841 12.59 -6.14 1.91
CA SER A 841 11.81 -7.37 1.80
C SER A 841 10.95 -7.60 3.05
N GLN A 842 9.63 -7.69 2.88
CA GLN A 842 8.71 -8.21 3.89
C GLN A 842 8.62 -9.72 3.74
N VAL A 843 8.99 -10.47 4.78
CA VAL A 843 9.13 -11.93 4.70
C VAL A 843 8.30 -12.70 5.72
N TYR A 844 7.94 -13.95 5.37
CA TYR A 844 7.39 -14.95 6.28
C TYR A 844 7.63 -16.38 5.75
N PRO A 845 8.53 -17.17 6.36
CA PRO A 845 8.86 -18.54 5.97
C PRO A 845 7.98 -19.58 6.68
N GLY A 846 6.67 -19.35 6.78
CA GLY A 846 5.77 -20.33 7.39
C GLY A 846 5.34 -21.36 6.38
N PRO A 847 5.56 -22.68 6.57
CA PRO A 847 5.12 -23.69 5.60
C PRO A 847 3.60 -23.72 5.38
N GLN A 848 2.83 -23.17 6.32
CA GLN A 848 1.38 -23.07 6.26
C GLN A 848 0.85 -21.87 5.45
N THR A 849 1.65 -20.86 5.12
CA THR A 849 1.12 -19.65 4.46
C THR A 849 2.19 -18.77 3.81
N GLU A 850 1.81 -18.07 2.73
CA GLU A 850 2.63 -17.11 2.01
C GLU A 850 2.10 -15.69 2.25
N THR A 851 2.96 -14.68 2.41
CA THR A 851 2.55 -13.27 2.62
C THR A 851 2.36 -12.47 1.35
N VAL A 852 2.10 -13.14 0.22
CA VAL A 852 1.89 -12.49 -1.08
C VAL A 852 0.39 -12.37 -1.35
N TRP A 853 -0.10 -11.14 -1.43
CA TRP A 853 -1.51 -10.88 -1.72
C TRP A 853 -1.84 -11.21 -3.17
N THR A 854 -2.82 -12.10 -3.36
CA THR A 854 -3.29 -12.48 -4.70
C THR A 854 -4.43 -11.59 -5.20
N ASP A 855 -5.17 -10.99 -4.29
CA ASP A 855 -6.35 -10.16 -4.49
C ASP A 855 -6.09 -8.71 -4.03
N PHE A 856 -6.97 -7.81 -4.46
CA PHE A 856 -6.95 -6.42 -4.10
C PHE A 856 -7.11 -6.23 -2.58
N THR A 857 -6.22 -5.45 -1.99
CA THR A 857 -6.37 -5.00 -0.60
C THR A 857 -5.67 -3.66 -0.37
N VAL A 858 -6.28 -2.81 0.43
CA VAL A 858 -5.64 -1.63 1.05
C VAL A 858 -5.44 -1.83 2.55
N LEU A 859 -5.87 -2.98 3.08
CA LEU A 859 -5.77 -3.37 4.49
C LEU A 859 -4.58 -4.30 4.72
N ASP A 860 -3.44 -3.96 4.11
CA ASP A 860 -2.22 -4.74 4.24
C ASP A 860 -1.75 -4.81 5.70
N ARG A 861 -1.77 -6.00 6.28
CA ARG A 861 -1.45 -6.21 7.71
C ARG A 861 -0.02 -5.81 8.10
N TYR A 862 0.90 -5.68 7.12
CA TYR A 862 2.28 -5.24 7.35
C TYR A 862 2.50 -3.74 7.04
N ASN A 863 1.46 -3.03 6.59
CA ASN A 863 1.49 -1.60 6.31
C ASN A 863 2.60 -1.20 5.32
N ASN A 864 2.82 -2.00 4.27
CA ASN A 864 3.91 -1.86 3.31
C ASN A 864 3.78 -0.56 2.49
N THR A 865 2.56 -0.15 2.12
CA THR A 865 2.32 1.10 1.38
C THR A 865 2.84 2.32 2.15
N ALA A 866 2.59 2.36 3.47
CA ALA A 866 3.04 3.43 4.36
C ALA A 866 4.57 3.44 4.51
N LEU A 867 5.23 2.28 4.50
CA LEU A 867 6.69 2.20 4.47
C LEU A 867 7.24 2.68 3.11
N ALA A 868 6.61 2.30 2.00
CA ALA A 868 7.03 2.71 0.66
C ALA A 868 6.94 4.23 0.46
N GLN A 869 5.95 4.88 1.08
CA GLN A 869 5.78 6.34 1.11
C GLN A 869 7.04 7.09 1.57
N ARG A 870 7.91 6.45 2.37
CA ARG A 870 9.16 7.06 2.85
C ARG A 870 10.27 7.14 1.79
N GLY A 871 10.00 6.76 0.55
CA GLY A 871 11.03 6.72 -0.50
C GLY A 871 11.77 5.38 -0.52
N ILE A 872 11.08 4.29 -0.18
CA ILE A 872 11.64 2.93 -0.13
C ILE A 872 10.84 2.04 -1.10
N ILE A 873 11.52 1.19 -1.86
CA ILE A 873 10.84 0.11 -2.59
C ILE A 873 10.57 -1.02 -1.58
N VAL A 874 9.31 -1.38 -1.39
CA VAL A 874 8.94 -2.51 -0.52
C VAL A 874 8.47 -3.65 -1.38
N VAL A 875 8.93 -4.86 -1.09
CA VAL A 875 8.51 -6.07 -1.81
C VAL A 875 8.11 -7.17 -0.85
N CYS A 876 7.18 -8.01 -1.26
CA CYS A 876 7.04 -9.36 -0.73
C CYS A 876 6.87 -10.34 -1.89
N PHE A 877 7.45 -11.52 -1.77
CA PHE A 877 7.38 -12.57 -2.77
C PHE A 877 7.56 -13.93 -2.12
N GLY A 878 7.11 -14.97 -2.83
CA GLY A 878 7.19 -16.33 -2.34
C GLY A 878 8.63 -16.83 -2.18
N HIS A 879 8.79 -17.89 -1.38
CA HIS A 879 10.01 -18.68 -1.26
C HIS A 879 9.63 -20.15 -1.42
N ARG A 880 10.50 -21.02 -1.94
CA ARG A 880 10.19 -22.46 -1.99
C ARG A 880 9.88 -22.95 -0.58
N GLY A 881 8.74 -23.61 -0.36
CA GLY A 881 8.25 -23.98 0.96
C GLY A 881 7.34 -22.94 1.65
N GLY A 882 7.07 -21.81 1.01
CA GLY A 882 6.22 -20.74 1.56
C GLY A 882 4.73 -20.83 1.21
N SER A 883 4.34 -21.63 0.21
CA SER A 883 2.93 -21.77 -0.22
C SER A 883 2.48 -23.22 -0.11
N PRO A 884 1.41 -23.52 0.65
CA PRO A 884 0.81 -24.84 0.70
C PRO A 884 -0.04 -25.16 -0.54
N PHE A 885 -0.24 -24.21 -1.46
CA PHE A 885 -1.15 -24.38 -2.60
C PHE A 885 -0.48 -24.95 -3.85
N ARG A 886 0.85 -25.00 -3.86
CA ARG A 886 1.65 -25.56 -4.97
C ARG A 886 1.79 -27.08 -4.82
N ASP A 887 2.63 -27.68 -5.65
CA ASP A 887 2.96 -29.10 -5.56
C ASP A 887 3.64 -29.44 -4.22
N LYS A 888 3.65 -30.74 -3.90
CA LYS A 888 4.21 -31.27 -2.66
C LYS A 888 5.68 -30.92 -2.48
N ALA A 889 6.48 -30.95 -3.54
CA ALA A 889 7.90 -30.68 -3.45
C ALA A 889 8.16 -29.19 -3.13
N TYR A 890 7.40 -28.28 -3.74
CA TYR A 890 7.41 -26.87 -3.34
C TYR A 890 6.95 -26.69 -1.90
N ALA A 891 5.76 -27.20 -1.54
CA ALA A 891 5.15 -26.97 -0.23
C ALA A 891 5.98 -27.53 0.94
N THR A 892 6.78 -28.57 0.71
CA THR A 892 7.58 -29.25 1.75
C THR A 892 9.08 -28.99 1.66
N TYR A 893 9.52 -28.07 0.79
CA TYR A 893 10.94 -27.75 0.60
C TYR A 893 11.67 -27.36 1.90
N GLY A 894 10.98 -26.70 2.83
CA GLY A 894 11.54 -26.29 4.13
C GLY A 894 11.65 -27.39 5.18
N TYR A 895 11.16 -28.61 4.91
CA TYR A 895 11.13 -29.68 5.90
C TYR A 895 12.53 -30.02 6.44
N GLY A 896 12.66 -30.05 7.77
CA GLY A 896 13.95 -30.30 8.43
C GLY A 896 14.96 -29.14 8.35
N ASN A 897 14.62 -28.01 7.73
CA ASN A 897 15.48 -26.86 7.55
C ASN A 897 14.77 -25.52 7.81
N LEU A 898 13.92 -25.48 8.85
CA LEU A 898 13.03 -24.35 9.14
C LEU A 898 13.69 -22.97 9.20
N ARG A 899 14.94 -22.88 9.69
CA ARG A 899 15.64 -21.61 9.85
C ARG A 899 16.18 -21.05 8.53
N ASP A 900 16.70 -21.90 7.65
CA ASP A 900 17.57 -21.44 6.54
C ASP A 900 16.95 -21.55 5.15
N TYR A 901 15.88 -22.34 4.97
CA TYR A 901 15.43 -22.75 3.63
C TYR A 901 15.06 -21.59 2.69
N ALA A 902 14.46 -20.53 3.23
CA ALA A 902 13.99 -19.37 2.45
C ALA A 902 15.07 -18.32 2.17
N LEU A 903 16.20 -18.34 2.91
CA LEU A 903 17.16 -17.23 2.91
C LEU A 903 17.84 -17.02 1.55
N ALA A 904 18.19 -18.11 0.86
CA ALA A 904 18.84 -18.04 -0.45
C ALA A 904 17.86 -17.54 -1.54
N ASP A 905 16.59 -17.94 -1.46
CA ASP A 905 15.55 -17.53 -2.41
C ASP A 905 15.27 -16.03 -2.31
N ASP A 906 15.20 -15.49 -1.09
CA ASP A 906 14.99 -14.05 -0.86
C ASP A 906 16.14 -13.21 -1.47
N LYS A 907 17.39 -13.54 -1.12
CA LYS A 907 18.56 -12.86 -1.67
C LYS A 907 18.60 -12.92 -3.20
N ALA A 908 18.39 -14.11 -3.78
CA ALA A 908 18.41 -14.29 -5.23
C ALA A 908 17.31 -13.48 -5.93
N GLY A 909 16.11 -13.41 -5.33
CA GLY A 909 15.00 -12.60 -5.84
C GLY A 909 15.33 -11.10 -5.83
N LEU A 910 15.85 -10.58 -4.72
CA LEU A 910 16.23 -9.17 -4.58
C LEU A 910 17.34 -8.77 -5.57
N GLU A 911 18.34 -9.63 -5.77
CA GLU A 911 19.39 -9.39 -6.78
C GLU A 911 18.85 -9.38 -8.22
N GLN A 912 17.85 -10.21 -8.53
CA GLN A 912 17.18 -10.20 -9.83
C GLN A 912 16.39 -8.90 -10.03
N LEU A 913 15.68 -8.44 -9.00
CA LEU A 913 14.97 -7.16 -9.05
C LEU A 913 15.94 -5.99 -9.29
N GLY A 914 17.06 -5.95 -8.58
CA GLY A 914 18.11 -4.93 -8.79
C GLY A 914 18.72 -4.94 -10.20
N ARG A 915 18.77 -6.10 -10.86
CA ARG A 915 19.20 -6.22 -12.26
C ARG A 915 18.11 -5.81 -13.24
N LYS A 916 16.86 -6.12 -12.94
CA LYS A 916 15.70 -5.85 -13.80
C LYS A 916 15.29 -4.38 -13.78
N TYR A 917 15.42 -3.72 -12.64
CA TYR A 917 14.93 -2.36 -12.43
C TYR A 917 16.08 -1.44 -12.01
N SER A 918 16.46 -0.50 -12.87
CA SER A 918 17.56 0.44 -12.65
C SER A 918 17.40 1.31 -11.40
N PHE A 919 16.14 1.55 -11.00
CA PHE A 919 15.77 2.33 -9.83
C PHE A 919 15.93 1.59 -8.49
N ILE A 920 16.27 0.28 -8.50
CA ILE A 920 16.48 -0.49 -7.26
C ILE A 920 17.98 -0.49 -6.92
N ASP A 921 18.30 -0.08 -5.69
CA ASP A 921 19.65 -0.10 -5.15
C ASP A 921 19.89 -1.31 -4.24
N THR A 922 20.58 -2.31 -4.77
CA THR A 922 20.93 -3.53 -4.03
C THR A 922 22.11 -3.37 -3.06
N ASN A 923 22.69 -2.18 -2.93
CA ASN A 923 23.62 -1.88 -1.85
C ASN A 923 22.89 -1.44 -0.57
N ARG A 924 21.62 -1.04 -0.66
CA ARG A 924 20.80 -0.60 0.47
C ARG A 924 19.57 -1.51 0.61
N VAL A 925 19.82 -2.71 1.15
CA VAL A 925 18.81 -3.76 1.32
C VAL A 925 18.40 -3.88 2.78
N GLY A 926 17.10 -3.77 3.05
CA GLY A 926 16.50 -4.07 4.34
C GLY A 926 15.62 -5.32 4.32
N ILE A 927 15.29 -5.84 5.49
CA ILE A 927 14.39 -6.98 5.65
C ILE A 927 13.57 -6.85 6.93
N PHE A 928 12.29 -7.21 6.90
CA PHE A 928 11.51 -7.33 8.13
C PHE A 928 10.49 -8.45 8.09
N GLY A 929 10.08 -8.88 9.28
CA GLY A 929 8.98 -9.81 9.44
C GLY A 929 8.52 -9.93 10.88
N HIS A 930 7.36 -10.56 11.04
CA HIS A 930 6.74 -10.85 12.33
C HIS A 930 6.59 -12.37 12.49
N SER A 931 6.70 -12.89 13.71
CA SER A 931 6.59 -14.34 13.99
C SER A 931 7.65 -15.13 13.20
N GLY A 932 7.27 -16.14 12.41
CA GLY A 932 8.19 -16.81 11.48
C GLY A 932 9.03 -15.84 10.63
N GLY A 933 8.44 -14.71 10.21
CA GLY A 933 9.14 -13.66 9.49
C GLY A 933 10.23 -12.98 10.31
N GLY A 934 10.02 -12.81 11.62
CA GLY A 934 11.03 -12.28 12.54
C GLY A 934 12.21 -13.24 12.71
N MET A 935 11.94 -14.55 12.74
CA MET A 935 12.98 -15.58 12.69
C MET A 935 13.83 -15.44 11.41
N MET A 936 13.18 -15.31 10.24
CA MET A 936 13.87 -15.15 8.96
C MET A 936 14.64 -13.84 8.85
N ALA A 937 14.06 -12.71 9.26
CA ALA A 937 14.73 -11.41 9.17
C ALA A 937 16.05 -11.39 9.94
N PHE A 938 16.04 -11.93 11.17
CA PHE A 938 17.27 -12.10 11.96
C PHE A 938 18.26 -13.07 11.30
N ALA A 939 17.78 -14.22 10.82
CA ALA A 939 18.64 -15.22 10.20
C ALA A 939 19.29 -14.69 8.91
N ALA A 940 18.55 -13.93 8.10
CA ALA A 940 19.02 -13.33 6.85
C ALA A 940 20.14 -12.30 7.08
N ILE A 941 19.94 -11.34 7.99
CA ILE A 941 20.95 -10.31 8.26
C ILE A 941 22.24 -10.87 8.87
N CYS A 942 22.17 -12.01 9.55
CA CYS A 942 23.36 -12.67 10.08
C CYS A 942 23.99 -13.65 9.08
N THR A 943 23.23 -14.24 8.16
CA THR A 943 23.74 -15.20 7.16
C THR A 943 24.36 -14.50 5.97
N TYR A 944 23.75 -13.39 5.53
CA TYR A 944 24.26 -12.54 4.45
C TYR A 944 24.52 -11.11 4.96
N PRO A 945 25.44 -10.93 5.93
CA PRO A 945 25.62 -9.66 6.63
C PRO A 945 26.23 -8.55 5.77
N ASP A 946 26.79 -8.89 4.62
CA ASP A 946 27.27 -7.91 3.64
C ASP A 946 26.17 -7.48 2.65
N PHE A 947 25.06 -8.23 2.57
CA PHE A 947 23.94 -7.91 1.68
C PHE A 947 22.85 -7.11 2.41
N TYR A 948 22.30 -7.66 3.50
CA TYR A 948 21.27 -6.98 4.30
C TYR A 948 21.91 -5.98 5.27
N LYS A 949 21.48 -4.72 5.20
CA LYS A 949 22.01 -3.61 6.00
C LYS A 949 21.20 -3.34 7.25
N VAL A 950 19.88 -3.50 7.16
CA VAL A 950 18.93 -3.18 8.24
C VAL A 950 17.89 -4.29 8.36
N ALA A 951 17.63 -4.76 9.58
CA ALA A 951 16.57 -5.72 9.86
C ALA A 951 15.66 -5.29 11.00
N VAL A 952 14.36 -5.54 10.84
CA VAL A 952 13.38 -5.46 11.93
C VAL A 952 12.76 -6.84 12.14
N ALA A 953 13.06 -7.47 13.28
CA ALA A 953 12.59 -8.81 13.62
C ALA A 953 11.62 -8.72 14.81
N SER A 954 10.34 -8.96 14.54
CA SER A 954 9.26 -8.84 15.52
C SER A 954 8.71 -10.21 15.95
N SER A 955 8.56 -10.44 17.25
CA SER A 955 8.06 -11.66 17.90
C SER A 955 8.58 -12.95 17.23
N GLY A 956 9.89 -12.98 16.92
CA GLY A 956 10.48 -14.08 16.15
C GLY A 956 10.63 -15.36 16.95
N ASN A 957 10.20 -16.50 16.41
CA ASN A 957 10.46 -17.83 16.96
C ASN A 957 11.94 -18.26 16.73
N HIS A 958 12.85 -17.49 17.33
CA HIS A 958 14.30 -17.61 17.17
C HIS A 958 14.88 -18.95 17.65
N ASP A 959 14.18 -19.65 18.56
CA ASP A 959 14.54 -20.96 19.07
C ASP A 959 13.33 -21.89 19.07
N ASN A 960 13.15 -22.62 17.97
CA ASN A 960 12.04 -23.55 17.82
C ASN A 960 12.06 -24.74 18.78
N ARG A 961 13.10 -24.92 19.61
CA ARG A 961 13.09 -25.92 20.70
C ARG A 961 12.17 -25.51 21.86
N ILE A 962 11.86 -24.22 21.97
CA ILE A 962 10.95 -23.65 22.98
C ILE A 962 9.68 -23.06 22.35
N TYR A 963 9.34 -23.50 21.14
CA TYR A 963 8.13 -23.08 20.43
C TYR A 963 7.13 -24.25 20.36
N ASN A 964 5.98 -24.05 19.74
CA ASN A 964 4.86 -25.01 19.69
C ASN A 964 5.30 -26.41 19.20
N ARG A 965 5.01 -27.46 20.01
CA ARG A 965 5.29 -28.87 19.68
C ARG A 965 4.77 -29.28 18.30
N THR A 966 3.47 -29.13 18.07
CA THR A 966 2.81 -29.58 16.83
C THR A 966 3.48 -28.96 15.60
N TRP A 967 3.76 -27.66 15.63
CA TRP A 967 4.42 -26.96 14.53
C TRP A 967 5.86 -27.46 14.33
N GLY A 968 6.65 -27.53 15.41
CA GLY A 968 8.02 -28.02 15.35
C GLY A 968 8.12 -29.45 14.82
N GLU A 969 7.40 -30.40 15.43
CA GLU A 969 7.43 -31.82 15.07
C GLU A 969 6.91 -32.08 13.65
N THR A 970 5.95 -31.29 13.17
CA THR A 970 5.41 -31.43 11.81
C THR A 970 6.38 -30.94 10.74
N TYR A 971 6.94 -29.74 10.91
CA TYR A 971 7.70 -29.08 9.83
C TYR A 971 9.22 -29.24 9.94
N GLN A 972 9.78 -29.44 11.14
CA GLN A 972 11.19 -29.83 11.30
C GLN A 972 11.36 -31.34 11.28
N GLY A 973 10.33 -32.09 11.69
CA GLY A 973 10.43 -33.50 11.99
C GLY A 973 10.98 -33.77 13.40
N ILE A 974 10.80 -35.01 13.83
CA ILE A 974 11.31 -35.55 15.09
C ILE A 974 11.65 -37.03 14.88
N GLY A 975 12.73 -37.50 15.52
CA GLY A 975 13.09 -38.92 15.51
C GLY A 975 12.17 -39.77 16.38
N ASP A 976 12.22 -41.09 16.20
CA ASP A 976 11.46 -42.04 17.02
C ASP A 976 11.93 -42.06 18.50
N ASP A 977 13.13 -41.55 18.78
CA ASP A 977 13.65 -41.33 20.14
C ASP A 977 13.12 -40.05 20.79
N TYR A 978 12.22 -39.34 20.10
CA TYR A 978 11.62 -38.07 20.49
C TYR A 978 12.62 -36.94 20.76
N LYS A 979 13.83 -37.01 20.17
CA LYS A 979 14.76 -35.88 20.21
C LYS A 979 14.46 -34.89 19.10
N PHE A 980 14.21 -33.65 19.51
CA PHE A 980 14.01 -32.54 18.59
C PHE A 980 15.31 -31.74 18.40
N THR A 981 15.76 -31.61 17.15
CA THR A 981 16.94 -30.81 16.79
C THR A 981 16.60 -29.83 15.68
N VAL A 982 16.95 -28.57 15.90
CA VAL A 982 16.77 -27.48 14.94
C VAL A 982 17.94 -26.51 15.06
N LYS A 983 18.31 -25.88 13.94
CA LYS A 983 19.26 -24.77 13.99
C LYS A 983 18.56 -23.55 14.60
N THR A 984 19.26 -22.83 15.47
CA THR A 984 18.70 -21.67 16.18
C THR A 984 19.36 -20.37 15.73
N ASN A 985 18.68 -19.25 15.91
CA ASN A 985 19.21 -17.95 15.50
C ASN A 985 20.38 -17.46 16.36
N GLN A 986 20.45 -17.86 17.64
CA GLN A 986 21.55 -17.52 18.54
C GLN A 986 22.90 -17.86 17.91
N LYS A 987 23.03 -19.04 17.28
CA LYS A 987 24.27 -19.47 16.62
C LYS A 987 24.77 -18.52 15.50
N LEU A 988 23.90 -17.67 14.97
CA LEU A 988 24.22 -16.69 13.93
C LEU A 988 24.59 -15.30 14.47
N ALA A 989 24.26 -14.98 15.73
CA ALA A 989 24.40 -13.63 16.30
C ALA A 989 25.80 -13.02 16.11
N LYS A 990 26.86 -13.82 16.24
CA LYS A 990 28.25 -13.39 16.02
C LYS A 990 28.55 -12.82 14.63
N TYR A 991 27.72 -13.12 13.64
CA TYR A 991 27.89 -12.65 12.26
C TYR A 991 27.15 -11.33 11.96
N LEU A 992 26.37 -10.80 12.91
CA LEU A 992 25.72 -9.50 12.72
C LEU A 992 26.75 -8.41 12.42
N LYS A 993 26.53 -7.68 11.31
CA LYS A 993 27.27 -6.47 10.90
C LYS A 993 26.36 -5.25 10.74
N GLY A 994 25.12 -5.45 10.27
CA GLY A 994 24.14 -4.39 10.03
C GLY A 994 23.38 -3.93 11.28
N ARG A 995 22.34 -3.12 11.07
CA ARG A 995 21.46 -2.59 12.12
C ARG A 995 20.28 -3.53 12.36
N LEU A 996 20.00 -3.83 13.62
CA LEU A 996 18.97 -4.78 14.02
C LEU A 996 18.06 -4.18 15.08
N LEU A 997 16.75 -4.12 14.79
CA LEU A 997 15.70 -3.87 15.77
C LEU A 997 14.97 -5.17 16.09
N LEU A 998 15.02 -5.59 17.34
CA LEU A 998 14.23 -6.67 17.91
C LEU A 998 12.96 -6.10 18.56
N VAL A 999 11.81 -6.72 18.32
CA VAL A 999 10.54 -6.31 18.94
C VAL A 999 9.81 -7.53 19.49
N THR A 1000 9.19 -7.44 20.66
CA THR A 1000 8.34 -8.51 21.21
C THR A 1000 7.20 -7.94 22.05
N GLY A 1001 6.04 -8.60 22.05
CA GLY A 1001 5.02 -8.39 23.06
C GLY A 1001 5.48 -8.97 24.39
N GLU A 1002 5.18 -8.32 25.51
CA GLU A 1002 5.57 -8.78 26.85
C GLU A 1002 4.85 -10.07 27.27
N VAL A 1003 3.60 -10.24 26.87
CA VAL A 1003 2.71 -11.35 27.28
C VAL A 1003 2.33 -12.23 26.09
N ASP A 1004 3.24 -12.38 25.13
CA ASP A 1004 3.08 -13.26 23.97
C ASP A 1004 3.07 -14.74 24.41
N ASN A 1005 1.88 -15.35 24.39
CA ASN A 1005 1.67 -16.76 24.74
C ASN A 1005 1.79 -17.71 23.52
N ASN A 1006 2.04 -17.18 22.32
CA ASN A 1006 2.31 -17.98 21.14
C ASN A 1006 3.82 -18.13 20.96
N VAL A 1007 4.52 -17.03 20.62
CA VAL A 1007 5.97 -16.97 20.58
C VAL A 1007 6.46 -16.35 21.87
N HIS A 1008 6.68 -17.20 22.89
CA HIS A 1008 7.11 -16.73 24.20
C HIS A 1008 8.30 -15.75 24.09
N PRO A 1009 8.29 -14.61 24.82
CA PRO A 1009 9.36 -13.60 24.79
C PRO A 1009 10.77 -14.13 25.05
N ALA A 1010 10.87 -15.32 25.68
CA ALA A 1010 12.13 -16.03 25.89
C ALA A 1010 12.87 -16.31 24.57
N ASN A 1011 12.16 -16.43 23.43
CA ASN A 1011 12.78 -16.53 22.12
C ASN A 1011 13.65 -15.30 21.80
N THR A 1012 13.10 -14.10 21.99
CA THR A 1012 13.78 -12.82 21.80
C THR A 1012 14.91 -12.65 22.82
N TYR A 1013 14.66 -12.93 24.11
CA TYR A 1013 15.67 -12.78 25.14
C TYR A 1013 16.88 -13.70 24.94
N ARG A 1014 16.69 -14.90 24.39
CA ARG A 1014 17.81 -15.80 24.07
C ARG A 1014 18.73 -15.26 22.98
N VAL A 1015 18.20 -14.58 21.95
CA VAL A 1015 19.06 -13.92 20.94
C VAL A 1015 19.70 -12.64 21.48
N VAL A 1016 18.98 -11.87 22.31
CA VAL A 1016 19.53 -10.71 23.03
C VAL A 1016 20.74 -11.11 23.86
N ASN A 1017 20.62 -12.18 24.68
CA ASN A 1017 21.72 -12.70 25.47
C ASN A 1017 22.93 -13.05 24.60
N GLU A 1018 22.73 -13.76 23.49
CA GLU A 1018 23.83 -14.14 22.62
C GLU A 1018 24.47 -12.94 21.91
N LEU A 1019 23.69 -11.94 21.48
CA LEU A 1019 24.23 -10.70 20.93
C LEU A 1019 25.13 -9.97 21.93
N ILE A 1020 24.71 -9.89 23.21
CA ILE A 1020 25.50 -9.31 24.30
C ILE A 1020 26.81 -10.09 24.47
N LEU A 1021 26.76 -11.42 24.56
CA LEU A 1021 27.94 -12.27 24.73
C LEU A 1021 28.92 -12.15 23.55
N GLN A 1022 28.43 -11.86 22.34
CA GLN A 1022 29.23 -11.66 21.14
C GLN A 1022 29.65 -10.20 20.91
N GLY A 1023 29.33 -9.28 21.83
CA GLY A 1023 29.66 -7.86 21.73
C GLY A 1023 29.03 -7.18 20.51
N LYS A 1024 27.77 -7.51 20.20
CA LYS A 1024 27.02 -6.97 19.06
C LYS A 1024 26.02 -5.91 19.50
N ASP A 1025 25.96 -4.82 18.73
CA ASP A 1025 24.97 -3.76 18.92
C ASP A 1025 23.61 -4.13 18.30
N PHE A 1026 22.53 -3.79 19.00
CA PHE A 1026 21.15 -3.97 18.55
C PHE A 1026 20.23 -3.00 19.30
N ASP A 1027 19.03 -2.78 18.76
CA ASP A 1027 17.94 -2.08 19.42
C ASP A 1027 16.86 -3.09 19.84
N LEU A 1028 16.23 -2.87 21.00
CA LEU A 1028 15.16 -3.72 21.54
C LEU A 1028 13.95 -2.88 21.93
N LEU A 1029 12.77 -3.30 21.48
CA LEU A 1029 11.47 -2.75 21.89
C LEU A 1029 10.60 -3.86 22.48
N ILE A 1030 10.28 -3.75 23.76
CA ILE A 1030 9.30 -4.63 24.43
C ILE A 1030 8.01 -3.83 24.52
N LEU A 1031 6.90 -4.41 24.06
CA LEU A 1031 5.57 -3.79 24.11
C LEU A 1031 4.81 -4.32 25.34
N PRO A 1032 4.61 -3.50 26.39
CA PRO A 1032 3.96 -3.93 27.63
C PRO A 1032 2.53 -4.44 27.39
N ASN A 1033 2.15 -5.51 28.08
CA ASN A 1033 0.82 -6.12 28.05
C ASN A 1033 0.31 -6.53 26.63
N GLN A 1034 1.18 -6.54 25.62
CA GLN A 1034 0.84 -7.00 24.27
C GLN A 1034 1.11 -8.50 24.10
N GLY A 1035 0.19 -9.18 23.42
CA GLY A 1035 0.32 -10.59 23.04
C GLY A 1035 1.09 -10.78 21.73
N HIS A 1036 0.79 -11.87 21.02
CA HIS A 1036 1.42 -12.17 19.73
C HIS A 1036 1.05 -11.17 18.65
N ALA A 1037 -0.25 -10.87 18.53
CA ALA A 1037 -0.70 -9.72 17.79
C ALA A 1037 -0.52 -8.46 18.64
N PHE A 1038 -0.05 -7.38 18.01
CA PHE A 1038 -0.01 -6.06 18.64
C PHE A 1038 -1.30 -5.34 18.27
N ASP A 1039 -1.90 -4.67 19.24
CA ASP A 1039 -3.20 -4.02 19.08
C ASP A 1039 -3.16 -2.54 19.51
N GLY A 1040 -4.18 -1.81 19.05
CA GLY A 1040 -4.42 -0.42 19.42
C GLY A 1040 -3.17 0.48 19.30
N PRO A 1041 -2.88 1.32 20.31
CA PRO A 1041 -1.79 2.29 20.23
C PRO A 1041 -0.40 1.65 20.14
N TYR A 1042 -0.20 0.45 20.70
CA TYR A 1042 1.09 -0.25 20.66
C TYR A 1042 1.43 -0.71 19.25
N LYS A 1043 0.43 -1.18 18.48
CA LYS A 1043 0.59 -1.49 17.06
C LYS A 1043 1.01 -0.25 16.27
N SER A 1044 0.29 0.85 16.43
CA SER A 1044 0.59 2.11 15.73
C SER A 1044 2.00 2.63 16.08
N TYR A 1045 2.40 2.52 17.35
CA TYR A 1045 3.75 2.88 17.80
C TYR A 1045 4.83 1.99 17.16
N PHE A 1046 4.64 0.67 17.15
CA PHE A 1046 5.59 -0.26 16.50
C PHE A 1046 5.73 0.04 15.00
N GLU A 1047 4.62 0.24 14.30
CA GLU A 1047 4.62 0.54 12.87
C GLU A 1047 5.37 1.85 12.57
N LYS A 1048 5.17 2.89 13.39
CA LYS A 1048 5.97 4.12 13.34
C LYS A 1048 7.45 3.82 13.57
N LYS A 1049 7.80 3.11 14.65
CA LYS A 1049 9.19 2.80 15.00
C LYS A 1049 9.90 2.03 13.90
N LYS A 1050 9.22 1.06 13.25
CA LYS A 1050 9.73 0.29 12.11
C LYS A 1050 10.10 1.21 10.94
N ARG A 1051 9.20 2.11 10.54
CA ARG A 1051 9.44 3.07 9.46
C ARG A 1051 10.57 4.03 9.77
N ASP A 1052 10.60 4.57 10.99
CA ASP A 1052 11.68 5.45 11.46
C ASP A 1052 13.04 4.73 11.43
N TYR A 1053 13.05 3.45 11.79
CA TYR A 1053 14.26 2.63 11.79
C TYR A 1053 14.86 2.47 10.39
N PHE A 1054 14.03 2.08 9.41
CA PHE A 1054 14.48 1.99 8.02
C PHE A 1054 14.85 3.34 7.44
N THR A 1055 14.10 4.40 7.76
CA THR A 1055 14.42 5.75 7.30
C THR A 1055 15.80 6.18 7.80
N LYS A 1056 16.06 5.99 9.10
CA LYS A 1056 17.33 6.39 9.73
C LYS A 1056 18.54 5.64 9.17
N TYR A 1057 18.42 4.35 8.90
CA TYR A 1057 19.58 3.49 8.60
C TYR A 1057 19.67 3.01 7.15
N LEU A 1058 18.68 3.30 6.31
CA LEU A 1058 18.64 2.87 4.91
C LEU A 1058 18.50 4.03 3.91
N LEU A 1059 17.94 5.18 4.32
CA LEU A 1059 17.80 6.36 3.47
C LEU A 1059 18.84 7.45 3.74
N ALA A 1060 19.30 7.59 4.99
CA ALA A 1060 20.30 8.59 5.37
C ALA A 1060 21.76 8.17 5.06
N GLU A 1061 21.96 6.91 4.68
CA GLU A 1061 23.22 6.35 4.13
C GLU A 1061 23.12 6.27 2.59
#